data_AF-A0A7G8BEP1-F1
#
_entry.id   AF-A0A7G8BEP1-F1
#
_cell.length_a   1.000
_cell.length_b   1.000
_cell.length_c   1.000
_cell.angle_alpha   90.00
_cell.angle_beta   90.00
_cell.angle_gamma   90.00
#
_symmetry.space_group_name_H-M   'P 1'
#
loop_
_entity.id
_entity.type
_entity.pdbx_description
1 polymer ?
#
loop_
_entity_poly.entity_id
_entity_poly.type
_entity_poly.pdbx_seq_one_letter_code
_entity_poly.pdbx_strand_id
1 'polypeptide(L)'
;MSTKELSVSTVSPDELELASVKQNGQKKMNGQDGAYTSDNIKVLEGLEAVRLRPAMYIGSTGEMGLHHLVYEVVDNSVDEALAGYAKKIEVVIHVDNSITVIDDGRGIPVDEKTLDNGEKMPAVQVVLTKLHAGGKFDSSTYKVSGGLHGVGVSCVNALSEEFDVEIWRDNHTYEQDYERGHPVSKLRQTGTSKKRGTKVHFLPDKTIFTVTEYNYDTLAQRLRELAFLNKGLEITLTDERTTDPKTGEAKRAEFRYAGGIAEFIKHINRGKQILHDKPIVMEAERDGVDMEIALQYNDGYSDTVFTFANNINTVDGGSHLSGFKTALTRTINAIGQQMGLFKDVKENLSGDDVREGLVAVISVKLPQPQFEGQTKGKLNSDIAGTVQALVNEKLGMFLEQNPPVARKIINKAIDAARAREAARKARDLTRRKGALDGGGLPGKLADCSERQPERCELYLVEGESAGGTAKQGRDRRFQAILPLKGKILNVEKARYDKMLGHEEIRAMITALGTGIGKEDFDPAKLRYGKIILMTDADVDGSHIRTLLLTFFFRHMQELIKRNHVYIAQPPLYRIKKGKFEQYIKDDREFVKVMVKRASDGMIVRHGENATKLEGPALTKFMGQLNEYLGFFDKVNKRLRNDEVTGLFAKLFAHEGKEPAKRTDFEGDASTVPAKLTEFYNELKKIEKNYQFKGLDKPVHDEEHQTWSLIFHDAQGAERKIDWTFASAPETRQMLAKYSQIKDLLEPPFLIEYASKAATAAEPDPEETEGETTGEIEAGKPAPKRIGRASHEPVEKQTPHELFEYVIEQGRREYQVQRYKGLGEMTAAQLWETTMDPEHRTLLTVKLEDIAETETIFTTLMGEDVEARRKFIEDNALDVKNLDI
;
A
#
# COMPACT_ATOMS: atom_id res chain seq x y z
N MET A 1 -68.38 -51.81 -3.94
CA MET A 1 -68.35 -51.90 -2.45
C MET A 1 -67.10 -52.67 -2.11
N SER A 2 -66.15 -52.25 -1.30
CA SER A 2 -65.78 -51.02 -0.59
C SER A 2 -64.53 -51.47 0.18
N THR A 3 -63.57 -50.58 0.33
CA THR A 3 -62.44 -50.66 1.28
C THR A 3 -61.46 -51.82 1.09
N LYS A 4 -60.26 -51.47 0.62
CA LYS A 4 -59.03 -51.85 1.32
C LYS A 4 -57.89 -50.92 0.92
N GLU A 5 -57.38 -50.21 1.92
CA GLU A 5 -56.08 -49.54 1.90
C GLU A 5 -54.98 -50.55 1.59
N LEU A 6 -53.99 -50.12 0.81
CA LEU A 6 -52.72 -50.80 0.66
C LEU A 6 -51.63 -49.72 0.58
N SER A 7 -50.81 -49.68 1.62
CA SER A 7 -49.50 -49.06 1.64
C SER A 7 -48.43 -50.11 1.31
N VAL A 8 -47.27 -49.58 0.88
CA VAL A 8 -45.90 -50.16 0.89
C VAL A 8 -45.28 -50.51 -0.48
N SER A 9 -44.00 -50.08 -0.59
CA SER A 9 -42.89 -50.48 -1.48
C SER A 9 -42.93 -49.93 -2.92
N THR A 10 -42.07 -49.00 -3.39
CA THR A 10 -40.60 -48.80 -3.47
C THR A 10 -40.13 -48.97 -4.92
N VAL A 11 -39.55 -47.87 -5.49
CA VAL A 11 -38.41 -47.79 -6.45
C VAL A 11 -38.62 -48.49 -7.82
N SER A 12 -38.34 -47.95 -9.01
CA SER A 12 -37.47 -46.88 -9.55
C SER A 12 -38.03 -46.43 -10.92
N PRO A 13 -37.77 -45.21 -11.40
CA PRO A 13 -38.08 -44.83 -12.78
C PRO A 13 -36.82 -44.89 -13.64
N ASP A 14 -36.81 -45.82 -14.61
CA ASP A 14 -36.03 -45.71 -15.82
C ASP A 14 -36.97 -45.52 -17.01
N GLU A 15 -36.48 -44.69 -17.94
CA GLU A 15 -36.85 -44.60 -19.35
C GLU A 15 -38.10 -43.79 -19.73
N LEU A 16 -37.79 -42.55 -20.11
CA LEU A 16 -38.50 -41.71 -21.08
C LEU A 16 -38.64 -42.41 -22.43
N GLU A 17 -39.80 -42.30 -23.08
CA GLU A 17 -39.83 -42.17 -24.53
C GLU A 17 -40.97 -41.27 -25.03
N LEU A 18 -40.64 -40.54 -26.09
CA LEU A 18 -41.36 -39.43 -26.72
C LEU A 18 -42.73 -39.82 -27.30
N ALA A 19 -43.70 -38.90 -27.22
CA ALA A 19 -44.67 -38.73 -28.31
C ALA A 19 -45.25 -37.31 -28.39
N SER A 20 -45.22 -36.79 -29.62
CA SER A 20 -45.65 -35.50 -30.16
C SER A 20 -47.14 -35.14 -30.01
N VAL A 21 -47.44 -33.84 -29.87
CA VAL A 21 -48.64 -33.21 -30.48
C VAL A 21 -48.31 -31.78 -30.97
N LYS A 22 -48.81 -31.48 -32.17
CA LYS A 22 -48.63 -30.27 -33.00
C LYS A 22 -49.51 -29.07 -32.57
N GLN A 23 -48.99 -27.87 -32.87
CA GLN A 23 -49.65 -26.64 -33.38
C GLN A 23 -50.81 -26.02 -32.55
N ASN A 24 -50.87 -24.71 -32.29
CA ASN A 24 -50.78 -23.60 -33.25
C ASN A 24 -50.73 -22.23 -32.51
N GLY A 25 -50.14 -21.20 -33.14
CA GLY A 25 -50.53 -19.79 -32.90
C GLY A 25 -49.43 -18.85 -32.41
N GLN A 26 -48.77 -18.16 -33.35
CA GLN A 26 -47.69 -17.20 -33.17
C GLN A 26 -48.06 -15.92 -32.39
N LYS A 27 -47.14 -15.47 -31.53
CA LYS A 27 -46.63 -14.08 -31.55
C LYS A 27 -45.21 -14.03 -30.98
N LYS A 28 -44.25 -13.76 -31.86
CA LYS A 28 -42.82 -13.61 -31.55
C LYS A 28 -42.59 -12.39 -30.65
N MET A 29 -42.01 -12.62 -29.48
CA MET A 29 -41.05 -11.70 -28.88
C MET A 29 -39.75 -12.47 -28.69
N ASN A 30 -38.64 -11.89 -29.16
CA ASN A 30 -37.29 -12.39 -28.90
C ASN A 30 -37.00 -12.30 -27.40
N GLY A 31 -37.33 -13.35 -26.67
CA GLY A 31 -36.70 -13.68 -25.39
C GLY A 31 -35.67 -14.77 -25.66
N GLN A 32 -34.39 -14.50 -25.40
CA GLN A 32 -33.45 -15.58 -25.15
C GLN A 32 -33.90 -16.27 -23.86
N ASP A 33 -34.76 -17.30 -23.98
CA ASP A 33 -34.99 -18.25 -22.91
C ASP A 33 -33.71 -19.10 -22.77
N GLY A 34 -32.76 -18.59 -21.98
CA GLY A 34 -31.64 -19.38 -21.50
C GLY A 34 -32.16 -20.42 -20.51
N ALA A 35 -32.59 -21.57 -21.01
CA ALA A 35 -33.01 -22.67 -20.16
C ALA A 35 -31.86 -23.05 -19.21
N TYR A 36 -32.10 -22.92 -17.89
CA TYR A 36 -31.16 -23.34 -16.85
C TYR A 36 -31.15 -24.87 -16.77
N THR A 37 -30.14 -25.49 -17.38
CA THR A 37 -29.95 -26.94 -17.48
C THR A 37 -28.72 -27.38 -16.69
N SER A 38 -28.49 -28.70 -16.58
CA SER A 38 -27.27 -29.25 -15.97
C SER A 38 -25.99 -28.70 -16.59
N ASP A 39 -26.01 -28.36 -17.89
CA ASP A 39 -24.86 -27.83 -18.62
C ASP A 39 -24.49 -26.40 -18.18
N ASN A 40 -25.39 -25.70 -17.49
CA ASN A 40 -25.11 -24.40 -16.88
C ASN A 40 -24.44 -24.52 -15.49
N ILE A 41 -24.35 -25.72 -14.92
CA ILE A 41 -23.63 -25.98 -13.67
C ILE A 41 -22.15 -26.17 -14.00
N LYS A 42 -21.35 -25.15 -13.71
CA LYS A 42 -19.89 -25.20 -13.89
C LYS A 42 -19.21 -25.65 -12.60
N VAL A 43 -18.59 -26.83 -12.62
CA VAL A 43 -17.69 -27.29 -11.55
C VAL A 43 -16.32 -26.68 -11.79
N LEU A 44 -15.78 -25.99 -10.79
CA LEU A 44 -14.43 -25.42 -10.83
C LEU A 44 -13.52 -26.30 -10.00
N GLU A 45 -12.53 -26.91 -10.64
CA GLU A 45 -11.57 -27.79 -9.97
C GLU A 45 -10.31 -27.02 -9.56
N GLY A 46 -9.79 -27.34 -8.37
CA GLY A 46 -8.51 -26.81 -7.89
C GLY A 46 -8.45 -25.28 -7.81
N LEU A 47 -7.39 -24.70 -8.38
CA LEU A 47 -7.05 -23.28 -8.26
C LEU A 47 -7.90 -22.36 -9.15
N GLU A 48 -8.65 -22.89 -10.11
CA GLU A 48 -9.56 -22.09 -10.93
C GLU A 48 -10.65 -21.39 -10.09
N ALA A 49 -11.13 -22.08 -9.05
CA ALA A 49 -12.10 -21.53 -8.12
C ALA A 49 -11.53 -20.31 -7.36
N VAL A 50 -10.25 -20.36 -6.98
CA VAL A 50 -9.55 -19.26 -6.30
C VAL A 50 -9.44 -18.05 -7.23
N ARG A 51 -9.00 -18.25 -8.48
CA ARG A 51 -8.86 -17.17 -9.46
C ARG A 51 -10.19 -16.53 -9.84
N LEU A 52 -11.29 -17.30 -9.88
CA LEU A 52 -12.61 -16.77 -10.21
C LEU A 52 -13.24 -15.99 -9.05
N ARG A 53 -12.93 -16.35 -7.80
CA ARG A 53 -13.49 -15.76 -6.57
C ARG A 53 -12.40 -15.45 -5.53
N PRO A 54 -11.41 -14.61 -5.87
CA PRO A 54 -10.22 -14.36 -5.03
C PRO A 54 -10.57 -13.80 -3.64
N ALA A 55 -11.53 -12.87 -3.59
CA ALA A 55 -11.95 -12.23 -2.34
C ALA A 55 -12.47 -13.22 -1.27
N MET A 56 -12.95 -14.40 -1.68
CA MET A 56 -13.37 -15.45 -0.73
C MET A 56 -12.19 -16.04 0.03
N TYR A 57 -11.00 -16.06 -0.57
CA TYR A 57 -9.79 -16.69 -0.02
C TYR A 57 -8.85 -15.69 0.65
N ILE A 58 -8.69 -14.50 0.03
CA ILE A 58 -7.75 -13.44 0.48
C ILE A 58 -8.47 -12.16 0.96
N GLY A 59 -9.79 -12.21 1.15
CA GLY A 59 -10.60 -11.11 1.68
C GLY A 59 -10.98 -10.03 0.66
N SER A 60 -10.03 -9.55 -0.16
CA SER A 60 -10.27 -8.53 -1.18
C SER A 60 -9.32 -8.66 -2.37
N THR A 61 -9.56 -7.94 -3.46
CA THR A 61 -8.61 -7.77 -4.58
C THR A 61 -7.97 -6.38 -4.61
N GLY A 62 -8.18 -5.60 -3.55
CA GLY A 62 -7.53 -4.31 -3.34
C GLY A 62 -6.22 -4.47 -2.58
N GLU A 63 -5.77 -3.37 -1.97
CA GLU A 63 -4.50 -3.30 -1.25
C GLU A 63 -4.40 -4.33 -0.10
N MET A 64 -5.45 -4.50 0.70
CA MET A 64 -5.46 -5.49 1.78
C MET A 64 -5.19 -6.90 1.26
N GLY A 65 -5.88 -7.32 0.20
CA GLY A 65 -5.71 -8.65 -0.39
C GLY A 65 -4.34 -8.85 -1.03
N LEU A 66 -3.78 -7.79 -1.63
CA LEU A 66 -2.43 -7.80 -2.18
C LEU A 66 -1.39 -8.10 -1.09
N HIS A 67 -1.44 -7.37 0.03
CA HIS A 67 -0.56 -7.58 1.18
C HIS A 67 -0.78 -8.94 1.85
N HIS A 68 -2.03 -9.42 1.86
CA HIS A 68 -2.37 -10.74 2.40
C HIS A 68 -1.60 -11.86 1.70
N LEU A 69 -1.27 -11.73 0.41
CA LEU A 69 -0.41 -12.71 -0.28
C LEU A 69 0.95 -12.86 0.40
N VAL A 70 1.57 -11.73 0.78
CA VAL A 70 2.86 -11.72 1.48
C VAL A 70 2.71 -12.34 2.86
N TYR A 71 1.63 -12.00 3.58
CA TYR A 71 1.36 -12.52 4.91
C TYR A 71 1.26 -14.04 4.92
N GLU A 72 0.59 -14.65 3.93
CA GLU A 72 0.47 -16.11 3.87
C GLU A 72 1.81 -16.82 3.66
N VAL A 73 2.73 -16.22 2.88
CA VAL A 73 4.07 -16.80 2.69
C VAL A 73 4.92 -16.61 3.96
N VAL A 74 4.92 -15.41 4.52
CA VAL A 74 5.68 -15.09 5.75
C VAL A 74 5.18 -15.90 6.95
N ASP A 75 3.87 -16.05 7.12
CA ASP A 75 3.29 -16.82 8.22
C ASP A 75 3.72 -18.29 8.16
N ASN A 76 3.93 -18.86 6.96
CA ASN A 76 4.50 -20.20 6.82
C ASN A 76 5.94 -20.27 7.32
N SER A 77 6.77 -19.27 6.99
CA SER A 77 8.15 -19.17 7.49
C SER A 77 8.19 -18.91 9.00
N VAL A 78 7.25 -18.14 9.55
CA VAL A 78 7.10 -17.93 11.01
C VAL A 78 6.66 -19.21 11.71
N ASP A 79 5.79 -20.03 11.11
CA ASP A 79 5.43 -21.33 11.67
C ASP A 79 6.66 -22.27 11.78
N GLU A 80 7.62 -22.20 10.84
CA GLU A 80 8.92 -22.91 10.95
C GLU A 80 9.78 -22.36 12.10
N ALA A 81 9.72 -21.05 12.37
CA ALA A 81 10.41 -20.43 13.49
C ALA A 81 9.77 -20.81 14.84
N LEU A 82 8.43 -20.85 14.91
CA LEU A 82 7.68 -21.32 16.08
C LEU A 82 7.98 -22.79 16.41
N ALA A 83 8.20 -23.62 15.38
CA ALA A 83 8.65 -24.99 15.53
C ALA A 83 10.15 -25.12 15.91
N GLY A 84 10.89 -24.00 15.96
CA GLY A 84 12.29 -23.94 16.40
C GLY A 84 13.32 -24.23 15.31
N TYR A 85 12.92 -24.26 14.04
CA TYR A 85 13.81 -24.61 12.93
C TYR A 85 14.37 -23.40 12.18
N ALA A 86 13.59 -22.32 12.07
CA ALA A 86 14.01 -21.07 11.45
C ALA A 86 14.43 -20.03 12.49
N LYS A 87 15.42 -19.20 12.14
CA LYS A 87 15.94 -18.07 12.93
C LYS A 87 15.94 -16.77 12.15
N LYS A 88 15.89 -16.83 10.82
CA LYS A 88 15.95 -15.67 9.93
C LYS A 88 14.92 -15.78 8.82
N ILE A 89 14.20 -14.68 8.59
CA ILE A 89 13.28 -14.50 7.48
C ILE A 89 13.66 -13.21 6.75
N GLU A 90 13.79 -13.27 5.43
CA GLU A 90 14.08 -12.12 4.58
C GLU A 90 12.94 -11.89 3.60
N VAL A 91 12.43 -10.66 3.56
CA VAL A 91 11.37 -10.22 2.64
C VAL A 91 11.93 -9.11 1.77
N VAL A 92 11.78 -9.23 0.46
CA VAL A 92 12.26 -8.25 -0.52
C VAL A 92 11.10 -7.82 -1.42
N ILE A 93 10.91 -6.50 -1.54
CA ILE A 93 10.03 -5.88 -2.53
C ILE A 93 10.89 -5.40 -3.70
N HIS A 94 10.66 -5.98 -4.86
CA HIS A 94 11.44 -5.66 -6.05
C HIS A 94 10.84 -4.50 -6.86
N VAL A 95 11.61 -3.98 -7.82
CA VAL A 95 11.20 -2.80 -8.61
C VAL A 95 9.97 -2.99 -9.49
N ASP A 96 9.63 -4.23 -9.83
CA ASP A 96 8.45 -4.60 -10.62
C ASP A 96 7.22 -4.93 -9.76
N ASN A 97 7.34 -4.74 -8.44
CA ASN A 97 6.38 -5.14 -7.42
C ASN A 97 6.19 -6.66 -7.30
N SER A 98 7.19 -7.47 -7.64
CA SER A 98 7.28 -8.85 -7.15
C SER A 98 7.81 -8.89 -5.71
N ILE A 99 7.55 -10.00 -5.03
CA ILE A 99 7.96 -10.25 -3.65
C ILE A 99 8.80 -11.52 -3.59
N THR A 100 9.91 -11.45 -2.85
CA THR A 100 10.69 -12.63 -2.45
C THR A 100 10.64 -12.79 -0.94
N VAL A 101 10.36 -14.01 -0.46
CA VAL A 101 10.46 -14.41 0.95
C VAL A 101 11.43 -15.58 1.08
N ILE A 102 12.41 -15.46 1.96
CA ILE A 102 13.44 -16.48 2.20
C ILE A 102 13.44 -16.82 3.70
N ASP A 103 13.43 -18.10 4.05
CA ASP A 103 13.63 -18.58 5.41
C ASP A 103 14.74 -19.63 5.51
N ASP A 104 15.30 -19.79 6.71
CA ASP A 104 16.30 -20.82 7.06
C ASP A 104 15.69 -22.03 7.80
N GLY A 105 14.40 -22.31 7.55
CA GLY A 105 13.63 -23.41 8.14
C GLY A 105 14.06 -24.78 7.62
N ARG A 106 13.16 -25.77 7.65
CA ARG A 106 13.48 -27.14 7.18
C ARG A 106 13.46 -27.30 5.66
N GLY A 107 12.84 -26.37 4.94
CA GLY A 107 12.52 -26.53 3.52
C GLY A 107 11.24 -27.36 3.30
N ILE A 108 10.39 -26.94 2.35
CA ILE A 108 9.19 -27.70 1.95
C ILE A 108 9.61 -29.12 1.50
N PRO A 109 8.86 -30.18 1.86
CA PRO A 109 9.18 -31.54 1.41
C PRO A 109 9.19 -31.67 -0.13
N VAL A 110 10.20 -32.38 -0.66
CA VAL A 110 10.44 -32.56 -2.11
C VAL A 110 10.22 -34.00 -2.57
N ASP A 111 10.03 -34.92 -1.64
CA ASP A 111 9.78 -36.33 -1.90
C ASP A 111 8.42 -36.56 -2.60
N GLU A 112 8.30 -37.70 -3.29
CA GLU A 112 7.06 -38.07 -3.96
C GLU A 112 5.95 -38.39 -2.94
N LYS A 113 4.83 -37.67 -3.03
CA LYS A 113 3.61 -37.97 -2.31
C LYS A 113 2.65 -38.76 -3.20
N THR A 114 2.13 -39.86 -2.67
CA THR A 114 1.01 -40.59 -3.30
C THR A 114 -0.30 -39.93 -2.86
N LEU A 115 -1.10 -39.50 -3.84
CA LEU A 115 -2.42 -38.90 -3.65
C LEU A 115 -3.51 -39.98 -3.51
N ASP A 116 -4.70 -39.60 -3.03
CA ASP A 116 -5.81 -40.54 -2.78
C ASP A 116 -6.29 -41.25 -4.06
N ASN A 117 -6.07 -40.65 -5.23
CA ASN A 117 -6.35 -41.22 -6.55
C ASN A 117 -5.24 -42.17 -7.06
N GLY A 118 -4.18 -42.42 -6.27
CA GLY A 118 -3.03 -43.26 -6.63
C GLY A 118 -1.94 -42.56 -7.45
N GLU A 119 -2.13 -41.29 -7.82
CA GLU A 119 -1.15 -40.49 -8.56
C GLU A 119 0.04 -40.12 -7.65
N LYS A 120 1.26 -40.09 -8.22
CA LYS A 120 2.46 -39.63 -7.52
C LYS A 120 2.89 -38.27 -8.01
N MET A 121 3.15 -37.37 -7.08
CA MET A 121 3.55 -35.99 -7.36
C MET A 121 4.52 -35.50 -6.28
N PRO A 122 5.52 -34.67 -6.60
CA PRO A 122 6.38 -34.06 -5.60
C PRO A 122 5.56 -33.29 -4.55
N ALA A 123 5.87 -33.46 -3.26
CA ALA A 123 5.08 -32.89 -2.18
C ALA A 123 4.97 -31.35 -2.28
N VAL A 124 6.03 -30.65 -2.70
CA VAL A 124 6.01 -29.21 -3.01
C VAL A 124 4.91 -28.86 -4.03
N GLN A 125 4.81 -29.62 -5.11
CA GLN A 125 3.80 -29.39 -6.14
C GLN A 125 2.39 -29.68 -5.61
N VAL A 126 2.22 -30.68 -4.74
CA VAL A 126 0.94 -30.95 -4.08
C VAL A 126 0.51 -29.75 -3.24
N VAL A 127 1.40 -29.21 -2.40
CA VAL A 127 1.12 -28.05 -1.53
C VAL A 127 0.83 -26.77 -2.33
N LEU A 128 1.45 -26.60 -3.50
CA LEU A 128 1.28 -25.41 -4.33
C LEU A 128 0.10 -25.48 -5.32
N THR A 129 -0.42 -26.68 -5.63
CA THR A 129 -1.46 -26.86 -6.66
C THR A 129 -2.78 -27.45 -6.14
N LYS A 130 -2.80 -28.02 -4.94
CA LYS A 130 -4.01 -28.59 -4.32
C LYS A 130 -4.43 -27.77 -3.11
N LEU A 131 -5.71 -27.40 -3.07
CA LEU A 131 -6.31 -26.79 -1.89
C LEU A 131 -6.42 -27.80 -0.74
N HIS A 132 -6.28 -27.33 0.49
CA HIS A 132 -6.34 -28.15 1.70
C HIS A 132 -5.26 -29.23 1.78
N ALA A 133 -4.09 -28.97 1.17
CA ALA A 133 -2.95 -29.87 1.22
C ALA A 133 -1.82 -29.25 2.06
N GLY A 134 -1.42 -29.92 3.14
CA GLY A 134 -0.32 -29.47 3.99
C GLY A 134 -0.10 -30.32 5.23
N GLY A 135 1.04 -30.17 5.89
CA GLY A 135 1.37 -30.86 7.14
C GLY A 135 0.75 -30.26 8.40
N LYS A 136 -0.04 -29.19 8.27
CA LYS A 136 -0.60 -28.41 9.39
C LYS A 136 -1.94 -28.96 9.93
N PHE A 137 -2.42 -30.09 9.41
CA PHE A 137 -3.65 -30.76 9.87
C PHE A 137 -3.40 -31.77 10.99
N ASP A 138 -2.14 -32.10 11.27
CA ASP A 138 -1.75 -33.00 12.36
C ASP A 138 -0.81 -32.30 13.34
N SER A 139 -1.13 -32.40 14.63
CA SER A 139 -0.36 -31.84 15.75
C SER A 139 1.04 -32.43 15.91
N SER A 140 1.35 -33.51 15.19
CA SER A 140 2.65 -34.20 15.20
C SER A 140 3.79 -33.38 14.57
N THR A 141 3.47 -32.51 13.60
CA THR A 141 4.49 -31.72 12.87
C THR A 141 4.55 -30.27 13.35
N TYR A 142 3.40 -29.68 13.71
CA TYR A 142 3.32 -28.33 14.29
C TYR A 142 2.42 -28.38 15.54
N LYS A 143 3.01 -28.15 16.72
CA LYS A 143 2.27 -28.14 17.99
C LYS A 143 1.33 -26.91 18.10
N VAL A 144 1.74 -25.80 17.51
CA VAL A 144 0.99 -24.53 17.42
C VAL A 144 1.31 -23.92 16.05
N SER A 145 0.28 -23.56 15.27
CA SER A 145 0.43 -22.86 13.99
C SER A 145 -0.66 -21.82 13.78
N GLY A 146 -0.35 -20.78 13.01
CA GLY A 146 -1.35 -19.83 12.52
C GLY A 146 -2.11 -20.37 11.28
N GLY A 147 -1.44 -21.17 10.45
CA GLY A 147 -2.02 -21.78 9.25
C GLY A 147 -2.82 -23.05 9.55
N LEU A 148 -4.15 -23.00 9.44
CA LEU A 148 -5.04 -24.14 9.75
C LEU A 148 -5.70 -24.78 8.53
N HIS A 149 -5.79 -24.06 7.42
CA HIS A 149 -6.67 -24.43 6.31
C HIS A 149 -5.94 -25.12 5.14
N GLY A 150 -4.60 -25.04 5.08
CA GLY A 150 -3.81 -25.63 4.00
C GLY A 150 -4.11 -25.08 2.60
N VAL A 151 -4.53 -23.81 2.52
CA VAL A 151 -4.89 -23.12 1.26
C VAL A 151 -4.04 -21.88 0.96
N GLY A 152 -3.29 -21.37 1.95
CA GLY A 152 -2.62 -20.06 1.88
C GLY A 152 -1.68 -19.92 0.69
N VAL A 153 -0.58 -20.69 0.70
CA VAL A 153 0.46 -20.59 -0.35
C VAL A 153 -0.04 -21.03 -1.74
N SER A 154 -0.97 -21.98 -1.81
CA SER A 154 -1.62 -22.35 -3.07
C SER A 154 -2.46 -21.22 -3.66
N CYS A 155 -3.11 -20.41 -2.80
CA CYS A 155 -3.81 -19.20 -3.26
C CYS A 155 -2.82 -18.15 -3.75
N VAL A 156 -1.65 -17.99 -3.11
CA VAL A 156 -0.60 -17.09 -3.59
C VAL A 156 -0.13 -17.50 -4.98
N ASN A 157 0.13 -18.79 -5.19
CA ASN A 157 0.50 -19.32 -6.51
C ASN A 157 -0.62 -19.08 -7.55
N ALA A 158 -1.87 -19.39 -7.19
CA ALA A 158 -3.02 -19.20 -8.07
C ALA A 158 -3.22 -17.74 -8.49
N LEU A 159 -2.98 -16.79 -7.58
CA LEU A 159 -3.24 -15.36 -7.78
C LEU A 159 -2.01 -14.59 -8.29
N SER A 160 -0.92 -15.29 -8.60
CA SER A 160 0.29 -14.72 -9.17
C SER A 160 0.37 -14.97 -10.67
N GLU A 161 0.93 -14.03 -11.42
CA GLU A 161 1.31 -14.21 -12.81
C GLU A 161 2.51 -15.16 -12.90
N GLU A 162 3.55 -14.88 -12.12
CA GLU A 162 4.76 -15.70 -11.98
C GLU A 162 4.91 -16.14 -10.51
N PHE A 163 5.28 -17.40 -10.27
CA PHE A 163 5.58 -17.91 -8.92
C PHE A 163 6.71 -18.95 -9.02
N ASP A 164 7.81 -18.71 -8.30
CA ASP A 164 8.98 -19.58 -8.29
C ASP A 164 9.26 -20.05 -6.86
N VAL A 165 9.63 -21.32 -6.72
CA VAL A 165 10.05 -21.89 -5.44
C VAL A 165 11.42 -22.53 -5.57
N GLU A 166 12.30 -22.17 -4.65
CA GLU A 166 13.63 -22.73 -4.47
C GLU A 166 13.72 -23.32 -3.06
N ILE A 167 14.15 -24.58 -2.94
CA ILE A 167 14.17 -25.33 -1.67
C ILE A 167 15.58 -25.86 -1.46
N TRP A 168 16.16 -25.55 -0.29
CA TRP A 168 17.40 -26.16 0.16
C TRP A 168 17.10 -27.23 1.18
N ARG A 169 17.27 -28.49 0.80
CA ARG A 169 16.97 -29.66 1.64
C ARG A 169 17.85 -30.84 1.25
N ASP A 170 18.20 -31.68 2.22
CA ASP A 170 18.96 -32.92 1.98
C ASP A 170 20.29 -32.71 1.21
N ASN A 171 20.98 -31.59 1.49
CA ASN A 171 22.21 -31.10 0.84
C ASN A 171 22.09 -30.76 -0.66
N HIS A 172 20.87 -30.53 -1.14
CA HIS A 172 20.61 -30.19 -2.54
C HIS A 172 19.73 -28.94 -2.66
N THR A 173 19.83 -28.29 -3.81
CA THR A 173 18.95 -27.21 -4.24
C THR A 173 17.92 -27.78 -5.20
N TYR A 174 16.64 -27.50 -4.94
CA TYR A 174 15.52 -27.88 -5.79
C TYR A 174 14.78 -26.63 -6.26
N GLU A 175 14.41 -26.58 -7.54
CA GLU A 175 13.70 -25.46 -8.14
C GLU A 175 12.47 -25.93 -8.92
N GLN A 176 11.38 -25.18 -8.83
CA GLN A 176 10.18 -25.36 -9.66
C GLN A 176 9.48 -24.02 -9.90
N ASP A 177 8.97 -23.83 -11.12
CA ASP A 177 8.38 -22.58 -11.58
C ASP A 177 6.90 -22.79 -11.94
N TYR A 178 6.10 -21.75 -11.73
CA TYR A 178 4.65 -21.76 -11.93
C TYR A 178 4.17 -20.48 -12.62
N GLU A 179 3.14 -20.63 -13.46
CA GLU A 179 2.40 -19.51 -14.07
C GLU A 179 0.92 -19.67 -13.72
N ARG A 180 0.33 -18.69 -13.01
CA ARG A 180 -1.10 -18.67 -12.67
C ARG A 180 -1.61 -19.92 -11.96
N GLY A 181 -0.80 -20.50 -11.07
CA GLY A 181 -1.13 -21.72 -10.33
C GLY A 181 -0.75 -23.03 -11.04
N HIS A 182 -0.28 -22.98 -12.28
CA HIS A 182 0.09 -24.16 -13.05
C HIS A 182 1.62 -24.34 -13.09
N PRO A 183 2.15 -25.55 -12.84
CA PRO A 183 3.58 -25.79 -12.95
C PRO A 183 4.01 -25.70 -14.41
N VAL A 184 4.97 -24.83 -14.71
CA VAL A 184 5.57 -24.70 -16.05
C VAL A 184 6.85 -25.53 -16.21
N SER A 185 7.39 -26.01 -15.09
CA SER A 185 8.51 -26.93 -15.05
C SER A 185 8.28 -28.13 -14.12
N LYS A 186 9.02 -29.21 -14.38
CA LYS A 186 9.16 -30.30 -13.41
C LYS A 186 10.07 -29.84 -12.28
N LEU A 187 9.94 -30.43 -11.09
CA LEU A 187 10.89 -30.20 -10.00
C LEU A 187 12.30 -30.61 -10.45
N ARG A 188 13.22 -29.64 -10.49
CA ARG A 188 14.62 -29.84 -10.88
C ARG A 188 15.49 -29.87 -9.63
N GLN A 189 16.39 -30.84 -9.54
CA GLN A 189 17.50 -30.80 -8.58
C GLN A 189 18.67 -30.08 -9.26
N THR A 190 18.88 -28.81 -8.96
CA THR A 190 19.82 -27.94 -9.70
C THR A 190 21.26 -28.14 -9.26
N GLY A 191 21.53 -28.36 -7.97
CA GLY A 191 22.89 -28.53 -7.48
C GLY A 191 22.97 -28.99 -6.03
N THR A 192 24.18 -28.95 -5.47
CA THR A 192 24.41 -29.24 -4.04
C THR A 192 24.50 -27.94 -3.24
N SER A 193 23.87 -27.89 -2.07
CA SER A 193 23.94 -26.74 -1.18
C SER A 193 24.13 -27.19 0.26
N LYS A 194 24.82 -26.37 1.06
CA LYS A 194 24.92 -26.53 2.51
C LYS A 194 23.84 -25.77 3.26
N LYS A 195 23.04 -24.96 2.55
CA LYS A 195 21.94 -24.19 3.12
C LYS A 195 20.77 -25.12 3.42
N ARG A 196 19.83 -24.62 4.21
CA ARG A 196 18.53 -25.24 4.45
C ARG A 196 17.47 -24.15 4.48
N GLY A 197 16.29 -24.42 3.95
CA GLY A 197 15.18 -23.48 3.98
C GLY A 197 14.40 -23.43 2.67
N THR A 198 13.59 -22.39 2.51
CA THR A 198 12.79 -22.16 1.31
C THR A 198 12.91 -20.70 0.88
N LYS A 199 12.98 -20.47 -0.43
CA LYS A 199 12.79 -19.18 -1.06
C LYS A 199 11.58 -19.25 -1.99
N VAL A 200 10.66 -18.30 -1.80
CA VAL A 200 9.45 -18.14 -2.61
C VAL A 200 9.51 -16.77 -3.26
N HIS A 201 9.44 -16.72 -4.58
CA HIS A 201 9.31 -15.51 -5.36
C HIS A 201 7.95 -15.49 -6.05
N PHE A 202 7.26 -14.36 -6.07
CA PHE A 202 5.99 -14.25 -6.81
C PHE A 202 5.70 -12.83 -7.28
N LEU A 203 5.05 -12.73 -8.44
CA LEU A 203 4.53 -11.49 -9.03
C LEU A 203 3.00 -11.56 -9.08
N PRO A 204 2.26 -10.70 -8.36
CA PRO A 204 0.80 -10.74 -8.33
C PRO A 204 0.17 -10.49 -9.71
N ASP A 205 -0.91 -11.22 -10.04
CA ASP A 205 -1.57 -11.13 -11.35
C ASP A 205 -2.35 -9.82 -11.49
N LYS A 206 -1.88 -8.95 -12.38
CA LYS A 206 -2.45 -7.62 -12.67
C LYS A 206 -3.87 -7.68 -13.25
N THR A 207 -4.31 -8.83 -13.74
CA THR A 207 -5.69 -9.02 -14.22
C THR A 207 -6.69 -9.26 -13.09
N ILE A 208 -6.20 -9.64 -11.91
CA ILE A 208 -7.02 -9.94 -10.73
C ILE A 208 -7.05 -8.76 -9.76
N PHE A 209 -5.88 -8.19 -9.45
CA PHE A 209 -5.76 -7.13 -8.45
C PHE A 209 -6.03 -5.75 -9.03
N THR A 210 -6.78 -4.92 -8.31
CA THR A 210 -7.01 -3.51 -8.68
C THR A 210 -5.86 -2.60 -8.26
N VAL A 211 -5.02 -3.06 -7.32
CA VAL A 211 -3.82 -2.40 -6.83
C VAL A 211 -2.67 -3.40 -6.97
N THR A 212 -1.55 -2.97 -7.54
CA THR A 212 -0.41 -3.85 -7.82
C THR A 212 0.89 -3.36 -7.19
N GLU A 213 0.83 -2.30 -6.39
CA GLU A 213 1.98 -1.73 -5.69
C GLU A 213 1.86 -2.06 -4.19
N TYR A 214 2.90 -2.70 -3.65
CA TYR A 214 2.99 -3.00 -2.23
C TYR A 214 3.32 -1.74 -1.42
N ASN A 215 2.71 -1.58 -0.25
CA ASN A 215 3.03 -0.54 0.70
C ASN A 215 4.14 -1.05 1.64
N TYR A 216 5.30 -0.36 1.60
CA TYR A 216 6.45 -0.74 2.42
C TYR A 216 6.14 -0.67 3.91
N ASP A 217 5.51 0.41 4.36
CA ASP A 217 5.32 0.67 5.79
C ASP A 217 4.30 -0.32 6.39
N THR A 218 3.26 -0.66 5.64
CA THR A 218 2.31 -1.73 5.99
C THR A 218 3.02 -3.09 6.19
N LEU A 219 3.89 -3.50 5.25
CA LEU A 219 4.68 -4.72 5.40
C LEU A 219 5.67 -4.60 6.58
N ALA A 220 6.36 -3.47 6.70
CA ALA A 220 7.33 -3.23 7.76
C ALA A 220 6.70 -3.34 9.15
N GLN A 221 5.50 -2.78 9.32
CA GLN A 221 4.75 -2.91 10.56
C GLN A 221 4.40 -4.36 10.86
N ARG A 222 3.81 -5.08 9.90
CA ARG A 222 3.42 -6.48 10.11
C ARG A 222 4.62 -7.36 10.46
N LEU A 223 5.74 -7.20 9.75
CA LEU A 223 6.98 -7.95 10.01
C LEU A 223 7.59 -7.60 11.38
N ARG A 224 7.50 -6.33 11.80
CA ARG A 224 7.93 -5.90 13.13
C ARG A 224 7.07 -6.52 14.24
N GLU A 225 5.75 -6.55 14.08
CA GLU A 225 4.83 -7.23 15.00
C GLU A 225 5.20 -8.70 15.15
N LEU A 226 5.42 -9.40 14.03
CA LEU A 226 5.83 -10.80 14.03
C LEU A 226 7.17 -10.99 14.75
N ALA A 227 8.15 -10.10 14.56
CA ALA A 227 9.42 -10.16 15.29
C ALA A 227 9.25 -9.92 16.81
N PHE A 228 8.31 -9.07 17.24
CA PHE A 228 8.00 -8.91 18.66
C PHE A 228 7.35 -10.15 19.27
N LEU A 229 6.47 -10.82 18.52
CA LEU A 229 5.74 -12.01 18.98
C LEU A 229 6.63 -13.27 19.03
N ASN A 230 7.75 -13.26 18.31
CA ASN A 230 8.68 -14.38 18.20
C ASN A 230 10.07 -13.97 18.72
N LYS A 231 10.28 -14.14 20.04
CA LYS A 231 11.52 -13.75 20.75
C LYS A 231 12.76 -14.28 20.02
N GLY A 232 13.62 -13.37 19.54
CA GLY A 232 14.90 -13.68 18.91
C GLY A 232 14.87 -14.01 17.41
N LEU A 233 13.69 -14.10 16.78
CA LEU A 233 13.54 -14.24 15.33
C LEU A 233 14.02 -12.95 14.64
N GLU A 234 14.87 -13.08 13.63
CA GLU A 234 15.33 -11.98 12.80
C GLU A 234 14.47 -11.91 11.54
N ILE A 235 13.82 -10.77 11.31
CA ILE A 235 13.05 -10.52 10.09
C ILE A 235 13.59 -9.27 9.40
N THR A 236 13.97 -9.38 8.14
CA THR A 236 14.46 -8.25 7.34
C THR A 236 13.48 -7.89 6.23
N LEU A 237 13.26 -6.60 6.01
CA LEU A 237 12.48 -6.09 4.87
C LEU A 237 13.36 -5.16 4.03
N THR A 238 13.48 -5.45 2.75
CA THR A 238 14.22 -4.63 1.78
C THR A 238 13.27 -4.16 0.68
N ASP A 239 13.29 -2.87 0.33
CA ASP A 239 12.52 -2.31 -0.79
C ASP A 239 13.45 -1.68 -1.81
N GLU A 240 13.61 -2.38 -2.94
CA GLU A 240 14.49 -1.99 -4.04
C GLU A 240 13.88 -0.90 -4.93
N ARG A 241 12.58 -0.59 -4.77
CA ARG A 241 11.93 0.51 -5.51
C ARG A 241 12.46 1.87 -5.07
N THR A 242 12.89 1.95 -3.80
CA THR A 242 13.41 3.16 -3.16
C THR A 242 14.88 2.97 -2.80
N THR A 243 15.69 4.00 -3.02
CA THR A 243 17.11 3.97 -2.64
C THR A 243 17.44 5.17 -1.78
N ASP A 244 18.22 4.97 -0.72
CA ASP A 244 18.77 6.06 0.08
C ASP A 244 19.61 6.98 -0.84
N PRO A 245 19.31 8.28 -0.92
CA PRO A 245 20.03 9.19 -1.81
C PRO A 245 21.53 9.36 -1.48
N LYS A 246 21.94 9.07 -0.24
CA LYS A 246 23.33 9.19 0.24
C LYS A 246 24.13 7.91 -0.01
N THR A 247 23.57 6.74 0.28
CA THR A 247 24.30 5.46 0.12
C THR A 247 24.06 4.82 -1.24
N GLY A 248 22.94 5.14 -1.90
CA GLY A 248 22.49 4.49 -3.13
C GLY A 248 21.95 3.08 -2.91
N GLU A 249 21.86 2.61 -1.66
CA GLU A 249 21.37 1.28 -1.30
C GLU A 249 19.84 1.27 -1.16
N ALA A 250 19.25 0.09 -1.33
CA ALA A 250 17.82 -0.12 -1.13
C ALA A 250 17.39 0.20 0.31
N LYS A 251 16.17 0.71 0.50
CA LYS A 251 15.61 0.93 1.83
C LYS A 251 15.51 -0.41 2.55
N ARG A 252 16.20 -0.56 3.69
CA ARG A 252 16.26 -1.82 4.45
C ARG A 252 15.90 -1.60 5.92
N ALA A 253 15.06 -2.47 6.46
CA ALA A 253 14.76 -2.57 7.88
C ALA A 253 15.07 -3.97 8.41
N GLU A 254 15.53 -4.02 9.67
CA GLU A 254 15.87 -5.25 10.37
C GLU A 254 15.14 -5.26 11.72
N PHE A 255 14.39 -6.33 11.98
CA PHE A 255 13.57 -6.50 13.17
C PHE A 255 14.04 -7.73 13.93
N ARG A 256 14.53 -7.52 15.16
CA ARG A 256 14.94 -8.59 16.05
C ARG A 256 14.81 -8.14 17.50
N TYR A 257 13.93 -8.80 18.25
CA TYR A 257 13.57 -8.38 19.59
C TYR A 257 13.69 -9.54 20.58
N ALA A 258 14.50 -9.34 21.63
CA ALA A 258 14.73 -10.36 22.65
C ALA A 258 13.69 -10.26 23.78
N GLY A 259 13.22 -9.06 24.11
CA GLY A 259 12.23 -8.81 25.16
C GLY A 259 10.77 -9.06 24.76
N GLY A 260 10.52 -9.58 23.56
CA GLY A 260 9.19 -9.98 23.09
C GLY A 260 8.14 -8.87 23.14
N ILE A 261 6.93 -9.18 23.60
CA ILE A 261 5.83 -8.21 23.66
C ILE A 261 6.08 -7.06 24.66
N ALA A 262 7.02 -7.20 25.61
CA ALA A 262 7.40 -6.10 26.49
C ALA A 262 8.14 -4.98 25.72
N GLU A 263 8.93 -5.34 24.72
CA GLU A 263 9.54 -4.37 23.80
C GLU A 263 8.50 -3.80 22.83
N PHE A 264 7.48 -4.58 22.45
CA PHE A 264 6.37 -4.08 21.66
C PHE A 264 5.60 -2.98 22.40
N ILE A 265 5.29 -3.19 23.69
CA ILE A 265 4.66 -2.15 24.53
C ILE A 265 5.52 -0.89 24.58
N LYS A 266 6.84 -1.02 24.75
CA LYS A 266 7.76 0.13 24.74
C LYS A 266 7.78 0.85 23.40
N HIS A 267 7.69 0.10 22.30
CA HIS A 267 7.62 0.66 20.95
C HIS A 267 6.34 1.47 20.75
N ILE A 268 5.18 0.95 21.17
CA ILE A 268 3.88 1.64 21.06
C ILE A 268 3.82 2.86 22.00
N ASN A 269 4.44 2.77 23.19
CA ASN A 269 4.55 3.89 24.12
C ASN A 269 5.67 4.87 23.78
N ARG A 270 6.39 4.67 22.66
CA ARG A 270 7.41 5.62 22.23
C ARG A 270 6.76 6.97 22.02
N GLY A 271 7.29 7.95 22.73
CA GLY A 271 6.82 9.30 22.70
C GLY A 271 5.55 9.64 23.48
N LYS A 272 5.09 8.71 24.31
CA LYS A 272 4.07 8.95 25.33
C LYS A 272 4.75 9.07 26.70
N GLN A 273 4.22 9.88 27.61
CA GLN A 273 4.78 9.95 28.97
C GLN A 273 4.24 8.78 29.79
N ILE A 274 5.10 7.81 30.07
CA ILE A 274 4.72 6.60 30.82
C ILE A 274 4.51 6.90 32.31
N LEU A 275 3.54 6.21 32.93
CA LEU A 275 3.26 6.35 34.38
C LEU A 275 4.23 5.52 35.23
N HIS A 276 4.76 4.43 34.67
CA HIS A 276 5.69 3.52 35.31
C HIS A 276 6.69 2.96 34.30
N ASP A 277 7.96 2.84 34.71
CA ASP A 277 9.09 2.58 33.80
C ASP A 277 9.06 1.21 33.13
N LYS A 278 8.68 0.17 33.89
CA LYS A 278 8.67 -1.21 33.42
C LYS A 278 7.25 -1.62 33.00
N PRO A 279 7.04 -2.16 31.79
CA PRO A 279 5.80 -2.85 31.43
C PRO A 279 5.49 -3.99 32.42
N ILE A 280 4.21 -4.17 32.71
CA ILE A 280 3.71 -5.29 33.52
C ILE A 280 3.55 -6.47 32.56
N VAL A 281 4.30 -7.54 32.77
CA VAL A 281 4.29 -8.75 31.93
C VAL A 281 3.74 -9.91 32.74
N MET A 282 2.84 -10.67 32.14
CA MET A 282 2.16 -11.82 32.72
C MET A 282 2.26 -12.99 31.74
N GLU A 283 2.87 -14.07 32.19
CA GLU A 283 3.08 -15.29 31.41
C GLU A 283 2.50 -16.50 32.17
N ALA A 284 1.79 -17.38 31.47
CA ALA A 284 1.39 -18.69 31.99
C ALA A 284 0.96 -19.66 30.87
N GLU A 285 1.25 -20.94 31.07
CA GLU A 285 0.64 -22.04 30.31
C GLU A 285 -0.46 -22.68 31.17
N ARG A 286 -1.70 -22.69 30.69
CA ARG A 286 -2.86 -23.31 31.37
C ARG A 286 -3.77 -23.98 30.35
N ASP A 287 -4.22 -25.20 30.66
CA ASP A 287 -5.14 -25.97 29.82
C ASP A 287 -4.67 -26.11 28.35
N GLY A 288 -3.35 -26.22 28.14
CA GLY A 288 -2.74 -26.29 26.81
C GLY A 288 -2.74 -24.97 26.03
N VAL A 289 -3.10 -23.85 26.67
CA VAL A 289 -3.01 -22.49 26.13
C VAL A 289 -1.83 -21.78 26.78
N ASP A 290 -0.86 -21.37 25.96
CA ASP A 290 0.25 -20.52 26.37
C ASP A 290 -0.16 -19.05 26.18
N MET A 291 -0.07 -18.26 27.25
CA MET A 291 -0.56 -16.89 27.30
C MET A 291 0.56 -15.95 27.74
N GLU A 292 0.80 -14.91 26.95
CA GLU A 292 1.72 -13.82 27.24
C GLU A 292 0.98 -12.49 27.10
N ILE A 293 0.84 -11.75 28.21
CA ILE A 293 0.11 -10.48 28.26
C ILE A 293 1.03 -9.42 28.84
N ALA A 294 1.20 -8.31 28.13
CA ALA A 294 1.96 -7.16 28.60
C ALA A 294 1.10 -5.90 28.56
N LEU A 295 1.25 -5.04 29.57
CA LEU A 295 0.56 -3.75 29.61
C LEU A 295 1.39 -2.65 30.27
N GLN A 296 1.13 -1.41 29.87
CA GLN A 296 1.73 -0.22 30.46
C GLN A 296 0.83 0.99 30.28
N TYR A 297 0.71 1.81 31.33
CA TYR A 297 -0.05 3.05 31.28
C TYR A 297 0.82 4.24 30.91
N ASN A 298 0.24 5.14 30.13
CA ASN A 298 0.76 6.47 29.79
C ASN A 298 -0.26 7.56 30.17
N ASP A 299 0.17 8.81 30.02
CA ASP A 299 -0.60 10.00 30.37
C ASP A 299 -1.69 10.37 29.35
N GLY A 300 -1.72 9.68 28.20
CA GLY A 300 -2.69 9.85 27.14
C GLY A 300 -4.13 9.55 27.55
N TYR A 301 -5.06 9.86 26.66
CA TYR A 301 -6.51 9.76 26.90
C TYR A 301 -7.18 8.64 26.09
N SER A 302 -6.45 7.97 25.21
CA SER A 302 -6.93 6.83 24.43
C SER A 302 -6.36 5.52 24.98
N ASP A 303 -7.09 4.42 24.79
CA ASP A 303 -6.59 3.07 24.99
C ASP A 303 -6.11 2.46 23.67
N THR A 304 -5.05 1.64 23.73
CA THR A 304 -4.53 0.90 22.58
C THR A 304 -4.31 -0.55 23.00
N VAL A 305 -5.14 -1.47 22.50
CA VAL A 305 -5.08 -2.89 22.86
C VAL A 305 -4.90 -3.73 21.61
N PHE A 306 -3.78 -4.43 21.51
CA PHE A 306 -3.49 -5.40 20.45
C PHE A 306 -3.73 -6.81 20.95
N THR A 307 -4.33 -7.65 20.11
CA THR A 307 -4.65 -9.03 20.47
C THR A 307 -4.24 -10.00 19.39
N PHE A 308 -3.60 -11.08 19.78
CA PHE A 308 -3.04 -12.08 18.88
C PHE A 308 -3.41 -13.48 19.33
N ALA A 309 -3.75 -14.34 18.37
CA ALA A 309 -3.92 -15.77 18.56
C ALA A 309 -3.03 -16.51 17.55
N ASN A 310 -2.07 -17.31 18.01
CA ASN A 310 -1.07 -17.99 17.17
C ASN A 310 -0.37 -17.03 16.18
N ASN A 311 0.09 -15.87 16.68
CA ASN A 311 0.71 -14.77 15.90
C ASN A 311 -0.21 -14.03 14.90
N ILE A 312 -1.49 -14.39 14.86
CA ILE A 312 -2.50 -13.74 14.00
C ILE A 312 -3.18 -12.63 14.77
N ASN A 313 -3.19 -11.42 14.19
CA ASN A 313 -3.87 -10.27 14.80
C ASN A 313 -5.39 -10.44 14.70
N THR A 314 -6.03 -10.57 15.85
CA THR A 314 -7.49 -10.62 15.95
C THR A 314 -8.03 -9.20 16.08
N VAL A 315 -8.13 -8.49 14.95
CA VAL A 315 -8.51 -7.07 14.88
C VAL A 315 -9.88 -6.75 15.50
N ASP A 316 -10.82 -7.71 15.44
CA ASP A 316 -12.15 -7.61 16.04
C ASP A 316 -12.19 -8.14 17.49
N GLY A 317 -11.03 -8.56 18.01
CA GLY A 317 -10.85 -9.12 19.34
C GLY A 317 -11.31 -10.57 19.45
N GLY A 318 -12.06 -10.90 20.50
CA GLY A 318 -12.50 -12.25 20.78
C GLY A 318 -12.65 -12.54 22.27
N SER A 319 -12.76 -13.82 22.59
CA SER A 319 -12.88 -14.33 23.97
C SER A 319 -11.71 -13.95 24.88
N HIS A 320 -10.49 -13.94 24.36
CA HIS A 320 -9.29 -13.46 25.06
C HIS A 320 -9.37 -11.97 25.41
N LEU A 321 -9.78 -11.12 24.46
CA LEU A 321 -9.93 -9.69 24.71
C LEU A 321 -11.03 -9.39 25.75
N SER A 322 -12.18 -10.04 25.62
CA SER A 322 -13.29 -9.86 26.58
C SER A 322 -12.89 -10.34 27.97
N GLY A 323 -12.21 -11.49 28.05
CA GLY A 323 -11.63 -12.00 29.29
C GLY A 323 -10.69 -11.01 29.96
N PHE A 324 -9.74 -10.46 29.22
CA PHE A 324 -8.81 -9.44 29.70
C PHE A 324 -9.53 -8.17 30.20
N LYS A 325 -10.46 -7.62 29.40
CA LYS A 325 -11.19 -6.39 29.76
C LYS A 325 -11.97 -6.56 31.07
N THR A 326 -12.67 -7.68 31.24
CA THR A 326 -13.43 -7.96 32.46
C THR A 326 -12.52 -8.10 33.67
N ALA A 327 -11.40 -8.83 33.55
CA ALA A 327 -10.47 -9.02 34.65
C ALA A 327 -9.79 -7.71 35.06
N LEU A 328 -9.27 -6.94 34.10
CA LEU A 328 -8.61 -5.66 34.34
C LEU A 328 -9.48 -4.72 35.17
N THR A 329 -10.73 -4.51 34.75
CA THR A 329 -11.68 -3.63 35.47
C THR A 329 -11.97 -4.14 36.88
N ARG A 330 -12.14 -5.45 37.06
CA ARG A 330 -12.42 -6.06 38.36
C ARG A 330 -11.24 -5.92 39.31
N THR A 331 -10.03 -6.25 38.86
CA THR A 331 -8.82 -6.20 39.68
C THR A 331 -8.50 -4.77 40.13
N ILE A 332 -8.57 -3.79 39.23
CA ILE A 332 -8.27 -2.39 39.56
C ILE A 332 -9.29 -1.81 40.54
N ASN A 333 -10.59 -2.12 40.39
CA ASN A 333 -11.60 -1.69 41.36
C ASN A 333 -11.38 -2.34 42.75
N ALA A 334 -11.07 -3.65 42.79
CA ALA A 334 -10.82 -4.34 44.06
C ALA A 334 -9.62 -3.75 44.82
N ILE A 335 -8.49 -3.54 44.14
CA ILE A 335 -7.30 -2.92 44.74
C ILE A 335 -7.56 -1.46 45.12
N GLY A 336 -8.27 -0.68 44.30
CA GLY A 336 -8.61 0.71 44.61
C GLY A 336 -9.49 0.86 45.86
N GLN A 337 -10.45 -0.07 46.06
CA GLN A 337 -11.25 -0.15 47.28
C GLN A 337 -10.39 -0.53 48.50
N GLN A 338 -9.53 -1.55 48.37
CA GLN A 338 -8.63 -1.99 49.44
C GLN A 338 -7.63 -0.89 49.86
N MET A 339 -7.15 -0.09 48.91
CA MET A 339 -6.26 1.04 49.16
C MET A 339 -7.00 2.30 49.65
N GLY A 340 -8.34 2.29 49.69
CA GLY A 340 -9.16 3.40 50.16
C GLY A 340 -9.09 4.66 49.29
N LEU A 341 -8.89 4.50 47.98
CA LEU A 341 -8.68 5.62 47.04
C LEU A 341 -9.99 6.24 46.50
N PHE A 342 -11.13 5.56 46.66
CA PHE A 342 -12.42 5.98 46.09
C PHE A 342 -13.26 6.92 46.97
N LYS A 343 -12.65 7.63 47.93
CA LYS A 343 -13.39 8.50 48.87
C LYS A 343 -14.16 9.64 48.19
N ASP A 344 -13.66 10.12 47.06
CA ASP A 344 -14.21 11.27 46.33
C ASP A 344 -14.91 10.89 45.02
N VAL A 345 -15.10 9.59 44.75
CA VAL A 345 -15.76 9.09 43.54
C VAL A 345 -17.08 8.42 43.96
N LYS A 346 -18.21 8.90 43.43
CA LYS A 346 -19.54 8.44 43.85
C LYS A 346 -19.91 7.05 43.33
N GLU A 347 -19.24 6.60 42.26
CA GLU A 347 -19.49 5.34 41.58
C GLU A 347 -18.17 4.56 41.40
N ASN A 348 -18.25 3.25 41.21
CA ASN A 348 -17.08 2.46 40.81
C ASN A 348 -16.56 2.92 39.45
N LEU A 349 -15.27 2.71 39.21
CA LEU A 349 -14.65 3.02 37.93
C LEU A 349 -15.23 2.10 36.85
N SER A 350 -15.68 2.68 35.74
CA SER A 350 -16.15 1.91 34.60
C SER A 350 -14.97 1.27 33.84
N GLY A 351 -15.27 0.33 32.94
CA GLY A 351 -14.23 -0.30 32.14
C GLY A 351 -13.49 0.67 31.22
N ASP A 352 -14.16 1.73 30.73
CA ASP A 352 -13.51 2.76 29.92
C ASP A 352 -12.60 3.66 30.77
N ASP A 353 -13.03 4.03 31.99
CA ASP A 353 -12.21 4.81 32.92
C ASP A 353 -10.90 4.08 33.25
N VAL A 354 -10.96 2.77 33.44
CA VAL A 354 -9.80 1.92 33.77
C VAL A 354 -8.84 1.76 32.58
N ARG A 355 -9.32 1.85 31.33
CA ARG A 355 -8.49 1.69 30.14
C ARG A 355 -7.89 3.00 29.64
N GLU A 356 -8.30 4.16 30.15
CA GLU A 356 -7.76 5.44 29.68
C GLU A 356 -6.22 5.50 29.83
N GLY A 357 -5.51 5.72 28.72
CA GLY A 357 -4.04 5.74 28.69
C GLY A 357 -3.38 4.36 28.75
N LEU A 358 -4.15 3.27 28.62
CA LEU A 358 -3.63 1.90 28.60
C LEU A 358 -3.06 1.56 27.23
N VAL A 359 -1.85 1.00 27.21
CA VAL A 359 -1.35 0.21 26.09
C VAL A 359 -1.21 -1.24 26.54
N ALA A 360 -1.80 -2.18 25.80
CA ALA A 360 -1.74 -3.61 26.12
C ALA A 360 -1.56 -4.48 24.87
N VAL A 361 -0.84 -5.59 25.03
CA VAL A 361 -0.65 -6.64 24.02
C VAL A 361 -1.02 -7.96 24.67
N ILE A 362 -1.93 -8.70 24.05
CA ILE A 362 -2.46 -9.98 24.52
C ILE A 362 -2.11 -11.02 23.46
N SER A 363 -1.18 -11.91 23.73
CA SER A 363 -0.79 -13.00 22.84
C SER A 363 -1.19 -14.34 23.45
N VAL A 364 -1.99 -15.12 22.71
CA VAL A 364 -2.37 -16.48 23.10
C VAL A 364 -1.92 -17.48 22.05
N LYS A 365 -1.43 -18.63 22.49
CA LYS A 365 -1.00 -19.74 21.64
C LYS A 365 -1.77 -20.98 22.05
N LEU A 366 -2.53 -21.56 21.11
CA LEU A 366 -3.40 -22.70 21.33
C LEU A 366 -3.35 -23.70 20.17
N PRO A 367 -3.49 -25.02 20.42
CA PRO A 367 -3.35 -26.04 19.38
C PRO A 367 -4.43 -26.00 18.28
N GLN A 368 -5.68 -25.68 18.63
CA GLN A 368 -6.81 -25.68 17.69
C GLN A 368 -7.63 -24.39 17.84
N PRO A 369 -7.12 -23.24 17.38
CA PRO A 369 -7.88 -22.01 17.41
C PRO A 369 -9.07 -22.06 16.45
N GLN A 370 -10.18 -21.49 16.89
CA GLN A 370 -11.39 -21.29 16.10
C GLN A 370 -11.60 -19.81 15.89
N PHE A 371 -11.73 -19.40 14.63
CA PHE A 371 -11.96 -18.01 14.25
C PHE A 371 -13.32 -17.82 13.58
N GLU A 372 -13.85 -16.60 13.67
CA GLU A 372 -14.99 -16.19 12.83
C GLU A 372 -14.47 -15.82 11.43
N GLY A 373 -14.86 -16.61 10.42
CA GLY A 373 -14.51 -16.37 9.02
C GLY A 373 -13.03 -16.63 8.67
N GLN A 374 -12.70 -16.47 7.38
CA GLN A 374 -11.37 -16.75 6.84
C GLN A 374 -10.32 -15.68 7.17
N THR A 375 -10.74 -14.43 7.37
CA THR A 375 -9.84 -13.32 7.72
C THR A 375 -9.27 -13.43 9.13
N LYS A 376 -9.74 -14.40 9.93
CA LYS A 376 -9.29 -14.69 11.30
C LYS A 376 -9.34 -13.47 12.23
N GLY A 377 -10.25 -12.53 11.96
CA GLY A 377 -10.36 -11.25 12.66
C GLY A 377 -10.84 -11.37 14.11
N LYS A 378 -11.60 -12.42 14.44
CA LYS A 378 -12.14 -12.65 15.79
C LYS A 378 -11.93 -14.07 16.28
N LEU A 379 -11.41 -14.22 17.50
CA LEU A 379 -11.26 -15.53 18.14
C LEU A 379 -12.54 -15.97 18.83
N ASN A 380 -13.02 -17.17 18.48
CA ASN A 380 -14.22 -17.79 19.03
C ASN A 380 -13.94 -18.97 19.99
N SER A 381 -12.68 -19.37 20.15
CA SER A 381 -12.29 -20.40 21.11
C SER A 381 -12.64 -19.98 22.54
N ASP A 382 -13.22 -20.86 23.35
CA ASP A 382 -13.65 -20.51 24.71
C ASP A 382 -12.45 -20.48 25.70
N ILE A 383 -11.73 -19.37 25.71
CA ILE A 383 -10.56 -19.13 26.58
C ILE A 383 -10.71 -17.91 27.49
N ALA A 384 -11.90 -17.28 27.50
CA ALA A 384 -12.14 -16.06 28.27
C ALA A 384 -11.92 -16.27 29.78
N GLY A 385 -12.39 -17.41 30.32
CA GLY A 385 -12.22 -17.77 31.73
C GLY A 385 -10.75 -17.97 32.10
N THR A 386 -9.97 -18.63 31.24
CA THR A 386 -8.54 -18.90 31.44
C THR A 386 -7.73 -17.59 31.46
N VAL A 387 -8.00 -16.69 30.51
CA VAL A 387 -7.39 -15.35 30.47
C VAL A 387 -7.80 -14.52 31.71
N GLN A 388 -9.07 -14.57 32.11
CA GLN A 388 -9.53 -13.87 33.32
C GLN A 388 -8.80 -14.36 34.57
N ALA A 389 -8.62 -15.67 34.73
CA ALA A 389 -7.93 -16.24 35.87
C ALA A 389 -6.47 -15.77 35.94
N LEU A 390 -5.76 -15.79 34.81
CA LEU A 390 -4.37 -15.32 34.72
C LEU A 390 -4.25 -13.84 35.11
N VAL A 391 -5.08 -12.97 34.50
CA VAL A 391 -5.00 -11.53 34.75
C VAL A 391 -5.35 -11.21 36.19
N ASN A 392 -6.43 -11.76 36.74
CA ASN A 392 -6.81 -11.49 38.13
C ASN A 392 -5.70 -11.88 39.12
N GLU A 393 -5.07 -13.03 38.92
CA GLU A 393 -3.98 -13.52 39.77
C GLU A 393 -2.73 -12.66 39.62
N LYS A 394 -2.16 -12.58 38.41
CA LYS A 394 -0.85 -11.97 38.20
C LYS A 394 -0.88 -10.44 38.32
N LEU A 395 -1.92 -9.79 37.80
CA LEU A 395 -2.07 -8.34 37.95
C LEU A 395 -2.35 -7.97 39.40
N GLY A 396 -3.21 -8.74 40.09
CA GLY A 396 -3.50 -8.54 41.51
C GLY A 396 -2.22 -8.61 42.35
N MET A 397 -1.47 -9.71 42.21
CA MET A 397 -0.18 -9.89 42.87
C MET A 397 0.80 -8.75 42.57
N PHE A 398 0.91 -8.33 41.31
CA PHE A 398 1.81 -7.24 40.93
C PHE A 398 1.43 -5.92 41.59
N LEU A 399 0.15 -5.54 41.58
CA LEU A 399 -0.31 -4.27 42.14
C LEU A 399 -0.17 -4.23 43.67
N GLU A 400 -0.39 -5.36 44.35
CA GLU A 400 -0.15 -5.48 45.80
C GLU A 400 1.33 -5.36 46.15
N GLN A 401 2.22 -5.97 45.35
CA GLN A 401 3.66 -5.90 45.55
C GLN A 401 4.26 -4.53 45.15
N ASN A 402 3.57 -3.75 44.33
CA ASN A 402 4.01 -2.44 43.84
C ASN A 402 3.02 -1.30 44.14
N PRO A 403 2.74 -0.97 45.42
CA PRO A 403 1.75 0.05 45.80
C PRO A 403 1.94 1.43 45.16
N PRO A 404 3.18 1.95 44.94
CA PRO A 404 3.37 3.23 44.25
C PRO A 404 2.86 3.21 42.80
N VAL A 405 3.07 2.10 42.08
CA VAL A 405 2.60 1.94 40.70
C VAL A 405 1.08 1.78 40.68
N ALA A 406 0.53 0.95 41.57
CA ALA A 406 -0.91 0.78 41.71
C ALA A 406 -1.63 2.11 41.95
N ARG A 407 -1.11 2.95 42.87
CA ARG A 407 -1.68 4.27 43.15
C ARG A 407 -1.68 5.18 41.92
N LYS A 408 -0.60 5.20 41.13
CA LYS A 408 -0.53 6.01 39.90
C LYS A 408 -1.59 5.58 38.88
N ILE A 409 -1.71 4.27 38.63
CA ILE A 409 -2.68 3.71 37.68
C ILE A 409 -4.11 4.02 38.14
N ILE A 410 -4.43 3.76 39.42
CA ILE A 410 -5.77 3.98 39.96
C ILE A 410 -6.13 5.46 39.95
N ASN A 411 -5.21 6.36 40.30
CA ASN A 411 -5.45 7.81 40.24
C ASN A 411 -5.73 8.30 38.81
N LYS A 412 -5.00 7.78 37.81
CA LYS A 412 -5.27 8.08 36.40
C LYS A 412 -6.69 7.68 36.00
N ALA A 413 -7.15 6.50 36.40
CA ALA A 413 -8.52 6.07 36.16
C ALA A 413 -9.58 6.91 36.93
N ILE A 414 -9.25 7.38 38.14
CA ILE A 414 -10.10 8.33 38.89
C ILE A 414 -10.20 9.67 38.16
N ASP A 415 -9.09 10.19 37.64
CA ASP A 415 -9.08 11.44 36.88
C ASP A 415 -9.88 11.30 35.57
N ALA A 416 -9.78 10.16 34.89
CA ALA A 416 -10.61 9.82 33.74
C ALA A 416 -12.11 9.84 34.08
N ALA A 417 -12.49 9.18 35.19
CA ALA A 417 -13.89 9.17 35.64
C ALA A 417 -14.42 10.58 35.96
N ARG A 418 -13.60 11.42 36.63
CA ARG A 418 -13.93 12.83 36.90
C ARG A 418 -14.07 13.64 35.62
N ALA A 419 -13.17 13.44 34.65
CA ALA A 419 -13.22 14.11 33.36
C ALA A 419 -14.47 13.70 32.56
N ARG A 420 -14.84 12.42 32.57
CA ARG A 420 -16.08 11.91 31.96
C ARG A 420 -17.32 12.56 32.57
N GLU A 421 -17.40 12.68 33.89
CA GLU A 421 -18.49 13.39 34.56
C GLU A 421 -18.55 14.88 34.17
N ALA A 422 -17.40 15.55 34.10
CA ALA A 422 -17.31 16.96 33.70
C ALA A 422 -17.73 17.15 32.24
N ALA A 423 -17.28 16.28 31.33
CA ALA A 423 -17.67 16.27 29.93
C ALA A 423 -19.17 16.03 29.77
N ARG A 424 -19.77 15.10 30.52
CA ARG A 424 -21.22 14.88 30.56
C ARG A 424 -21.97 16.16 30.98
N LYS A 425 -21.52 16.83 32.03
CA LYS A 425 -22.12 18.12 32.48
C LYS A 425 -21.97 19.23 31.43
N ALA A 426 -20.83 19.31 30.74
CA ALA A 426 -20.59 20.28 29.68
C ALA A 426 -21.47 20.01 28.43
N ARG A 427 -21.65 18.75 28.05
CA ARG A 427 -22.58 18.31 27.00
C ARG A 427 -24.03 18.64 27.37
N ASP A 428 -24.44 18.38 28.61
CA ASP A 428 -25.78 18.75 29.08
C ASP A 428 -25.99 20.29 29.08
N LEU A 429 -24.96 21.07 29.42
CA LEU A 429 -25.02 22.53 29.40
C LEU A 429 -25.10 23.10 27.97
N THR A 430 -24.34 22.54 27.03
CA THR A 430 -24.39 22.92 25.60
C THR A 430 -25.71 22.52 24.97
N ARG A 431 -26.27 21.34 25.33
CA ARG A 431 -27.61 20.90 24.93
C ARG A 431 -28.71 21.83 25.47
N ARG A 432 -28.59 22.30 26.71
CA ARG A 432 -29.53 23.27 27.31
C ARG A 432 -29.43 24.66 26.69
N LYS A 433 -28.23 25.13 26.30
CA LYS A 433 -28.05 26.39 25.57
C LYS A 433 -28.57 26.30 24.12
N GLY A 434 -28.37 25.17 23.43
CA GLY A 434 -28.91 24.94 22.08
C GLY A 434 -30.43 24.78 22.01
N ALA A 435 -31.09 24.47 23.13
CA ALA A 435 -32.55 24.38 23.21
C ALA A 435 -33.23 25.76 23.39
N LEU A 436 -32.51 26.77 23.89
CA LEU A 436 -33.03 28.12 24.16
C LEU A 436 -32.63 29.15 23.08
N ASP A 437 -31.58 28.87 22.30
CA ASP A 437 -31.13 29.68 21.17
C ASP A 437 -31.23 28.82 19.91
N GLY A 438 -32.35 28.93 19.19
CA GLY A 438 -32.75 27.97 18.15
C GLY A 438 -31.68 27.74 17.09
N GLY A 439 -31.10 26.53 17.06
CA GLY A 439 -30.57 25.85 15.86
C GLY A 439 -29.78 26.70 14.85
N GLY A 440 -28.96 27.65 15.28
CA GLY A 440 -28.20 28.52 14.39
C GLY A 440 -26.98 27.80 13.80
N LEU A 441 -26.86 27.82 12.47
CA LEU A 441 -25.61 27.49 11.79
C LEU A 441 -24.50 28.47 12.19
N PRO A 442 -23.21 28.08 12.13
CA PRO A 442 -22.11 28.99 12.45
C PRO A 442 -22.21 30.26 11.59
N GLY A 443 -22.06 31.45 12.18
CA GLY A 443 -22.23 32.72 11.45
C GLY A 443 -21.26 32.93 10.28
N LYS A 444 -20.12 32.22 10.29
CA LYS A 444 -19.13 32.21 9.21
C LYS A 444 -19.40 31.20 8.09
N LEU A 445 -20.33 30.26 8.31
CA LEU A 445 -20.70 29.26 7.31
C LEU A 445 -21.51 29.95 6.20
N ALA A 446 -21.01 29.90 4.98
CA ALA A 446 -21.82 30.17 3.82
C ALA A 446 -22.52 28.85 3.44
N ASP A 447 -23.78 28.66 3.79
CA ASP A 447 -24.50 27.41 3.49
C ASP A 447 -24.91 27.30 2.01
N CYS A 448 -25.34 26.12 1.58
CA CYS A 448 -25.97 25.84 0.29
C CYS A 448 -27.51 25.78 0.40
N SER A 449 -28.22 25.86 -0.73
CA SER A 449 -29.69 25.78 -0.74
C SER A 449 -30.24 24.35 -0.76
N GLU A 450 -29.49 23.39 -1.30
CA GLU A 450 -29.81 21.96 -1.27
C GLU A 450 -29.79 21.43 0.17
N ARG A 451 -30.68 20.47 0.44
CA ARG A 451 -30.89 19.87 1.77
C ARG A 451 -30.59 18.39 1.79
N GLN A 452 -30.54 17.72 0.64
CA GLN A 452 -30.18 16.31 0.56
C GLN A 452 -28.68 16.13 0.80
N PRO A 453 -28.26 15.47 1.89
CA PRO A 453 -26.84 15.37 2.25
C PRO A 453 -25.96 14.81 1.13
N GLU A 454 -26.41 13.76 0.45
CA GLU A 454 -25.71 13.09 -0.66
C GLU A 454 -25.28 14.04 -1.80
N ARG A 455 -26.02 15.15 -1.97
CA ARG A 455 -25.79 16.15 -3.01
C ARG A 455 -25.02 17.36 -2.51
N CYS A 456 -24.95 17.54 -1.20
CA CYS A 456 -24.34 18.71 -0.57
C CYS A 456 -22.84 18.48 -0.31
N GLU A 457 -22.07 19.53 -0.53
CA GLU A 457 -20.62 19.53 -0.34
C GLU A 457 -20.24 20.63 0.63
N LEU A 458 -19.32 20.34 1.56
CA LEU A 458 -18.77 21.31 2.49
C LEU A 458 -17.27 21.48 2.23
N TYR A 459 -16.87 22.67 1.83
CA TYR A 459 -15.46 23.04 1.72
C TYR A 459 -14.96 23.66 3.02
N LEU A 460 -13.96 23.03 3.63
CA LEU A 460 -13.18 23.58 4.73
C LEU A 460 -11.98 24.32 4.14
N VAL A 461 -12.01 25.65 4.19
CA VAL A 461 -11.06 26.50 3.47
C VAL A 461 -10.14 27.24 4.42
N GLU A 462 -8.85 27.26 4.09
CA GLU A 462 -7.82 28.00 4.82
C GLU A 462 -8.00 29.52 4.66
N GLY A 463 -8.33 30.20 5.76
CA GLY A 463 -8.38 31.66 5.82
C GLY A 463 -9.61 32.31 5.17
N GLU A 464 -9.83 33.59 5.49
CA GLU A 464 -10.94 34.37 4.92
C GLU A 464 -10.71 34.78 3.47
N SER A 465 -9.45 34.90 3.02
CA SER A 465 -9.12 35.28 1.65
C SER A 465 -9.55 34.20 0.65
N ALA A 466 -9.00 32.99 0.78
CA ALA A 466 -9.40 31.86 -0.05
C ALA A 466 -10.89 31.50 0.17
N GLY A 467 -11.39 31.62 1.41
CA GLY A 467 -12.82 31.47 1.71
C GLY A 467 -13.71 32.46 0.95
N GLY A 468 -13.23 33.70 0.75
CA GLY A 468 -13.90 34.74 -0.04
C GLY A 468 -13.96 34.39 -1.53
N THR A 469 -12.82 34.01 -2.12
CA THR A 469 -12.73 33.57 -3.52
C THR A 469 -13.59 32.32 -3.77
N ALA A 470 -13.51 31.32 -2.89
CA ALA A 470 -14.34 30.11 -2.96
C ALA A 470 -15.84 30.43 -2.83
N LYS A 471 -16.23 31.34 -1.92
CA LYS A 471 -17.61 31.78 -1.78
C LYS A 471 -18.15 32.49 -3.04
N GLN A 472 -17.29 33.20 -3.77
CA GLN A 472 -17.66 33.85 -5.03
C GLN A 472 -17.76 32.87 -6.19
N GLY A 473 -16.84 31.88 -6.28
CA GLY A 473 -16.77 30.92 -7.38
C GLY A 473 -17.69 29.70 -7.26
N ARG A 474 -18.18 29.37 -6.05
CA ARG A 474 -18.99 28.17 -5.81
C ARG A 474 -20.34 28.18 -6.53
N ASP A 475 -20.87 26.97 -6.75
CA ASP A 475 -22.31 26.79 -6.96
C ASP A 475 -23.05 26.80 -5.61
N ARG A 476 -23.80 27.89 -5.37
CA ARG A 476 -24.58 28.09 -4.13
C ARG A 476 -25.70 27.07 -3.96
N ARG A 477 -26.07 26.34 -5.02
CA ARG A 477 -27.10 25.30 -4.95
C ARG A 477 -26.66 24.17 -4.02
N PHE A 478 -25.43 23.69 -4.15
CA PHE A 478 -25.01 22.46 -3.47
C PHE A 478 -23.68 22.57 -2.71
N GLN A 479 -22.93 23.67 -2.85
CA GLN A 479 -21.63 23.84 -2.18
C GLN A 479 -21.70 24.85 -1.04
N ALA A 480 -21.37 24.40 0.17
CA ALA A 480 -21.18 25.19 1.37
C ALA A 480 -19.70 25.49 1.60
N ILE A 481 -19.37 26.67 2.13
CA ILE A 481 -18.00 27.10 2.43
C ILE A 481 -17.91 27.44 3.92
N LEU A 482 -16.98 26.82 4.62
CA LEU A 482 -16.63 27.14 6.00
C LEU A 482 -15.16 27.61 6.06
N PRO A 483 -14.93 28.93 6.12
CA PRO A 483 -13.60 29.48 6.31
C PRO A 483 -13.09 29.17 7.73
N LEU A 484 -11.81 28.79 7.81
CA LEU A 484 -11.12 28.49 9.06
C LEU A 484 -10.08 29.58 9.35
N LYS A 485 -10.12 30.14 10.56
CA LYS A 485 -9.19 31.22 10.96
C LYS A 485 -8.02 30.69 11.75
N GLY A 486 -6.81 31.00 11.28
CA GLY A 486 -5.58 30.62 11.95
C GLY A 486 -5.36 29.11 12.02
N LYS A 487 -4.38 28.71 12.83
CA LYS A 487 -4.06 27.29 13.05
C LYS A 487 -5.06 26.68 14.02
N ILE A 488 -5.64 25.55 13.64
CA ILE A 488 -6.59 24.81 14.47
C ILE A 488 -5.87 24.24 15.70
N LEU A 489 -6.58 24.15 16.83
CA LEU A 489 -6.06 23.48 18.02
C LEU A 489 -5.70 22.03 17.70
N ASN A 490 -4.47 21.63 18.03
CA ASN A 490 -4.06 20.25 17.97
C ASN A 490 -4.82 19.41 19.01
N VAL A 491 -5.77 18.60 18.52
CA VAL A 491 -6.62 17.78 19.37
C VAL A 491 -5.93 16.55 19.96
N GLU A 492 -4.78 16.14 19.42
CA GLU A 492 -3.97 15.06 19.98
C GLU A 492 -3.52 15.39 21.41
N LYS A 493 -3.13 16.65 21.63
CA LYS A 493 -2.63 17.15 22.92
C LYS A 493 -3.72 17.74 23.80
N ALA A 494 -4.88 18.04 23.22
CA ALA A 494 -5.91 18.79 23.90
C ALA A 494 -6.89 17.85 24.60
N ARG A 495 -7.21 18.18 25.86
CA ARG A 495 -8.31 17.53 26.57
C ARG A 495 -9.63 17.81 25.87
N TYR A 496 -10.56 16.86 26.02
CA TYR A 496 -11.87 16.90 25.37
C TYR A 496 -12.68 18.17 25.68
N ASP A 497 -12.63 18.67 26.91
CA ASP A 497 -13.28 19.91 27.34
C ASP A 497 -12.68 21.16 26.68
N LYS A 498 -11.34 21.24 26.62
CA LYS A 498 -10.62 22.34 25.95
C LYS A 498 -10.89 22.34 24.44
N MET A 499 -10.97 21.16 23.84
CA MET A 499 -11.34 20.99 22.43
C MET A 499 -12.75 21.54 22.16
N LEU A 500 -13.75 21.17 22.97
CA LEU A 500 -15.13 21.66 22.81
C LEU A 500 -15.26 23.17 23.06
N GLY A 501 -14.34 23.76 23.83
CA GLY A 501 -14.24 25.20 24.03
C GLY A 501 -13.70 25.97 22.82
N HIS A 502 -13.05 25.31 21.86
CA HIS A 502 -12.43 25.96 20.71
C HIS A 502 -13.47 26.34 19.63
N GLU A 503 -13.47 27.62 19.23
CA GLU A 503 -14.51 28.18 18.35
C GLU A 503 -14.57 27.49 16.97
N GLU A 504 -13.41 27.28 16.33
CA GLU A 504 -13.31 26.67 15.00
C GLU A 504 -13.81 25.21 14.99
N ILE A 505 -13.50 24.45 16.05
CA ILE A 505 -13.90 23.05 16.19
C ILE A 505 -15.40 22.98 16.45
N ARG A 506 -15.92 23.84 17.32
CA ARG A 506 -17.37 23.96 17.56
C ARG A 506 -18.12 24.33 16.28
N ALA A 507 -17.60 25.29 15.50
CA ALA A 507 -18.20 25.67 14.22
C ALA A 507 -18.26 24.49 13.23
N MET A 508 -17.19 23.69 13.15
CA MET A 508 -17.14 22.50 12.30
C MET A 508 -18.15 21.42 12.77
N ILE A 509 -18.20 21.10 14.06
CA ILE A 509 -19.16 20.13 14.63
C ILE A 509 -20.60 20.58 14.34
N THR A 510 -20.91 21.86 14.57
CA THR A 510 -22.24 22.42 14.29
C THR A 510 -22.57 22.41 12.80
N ALA A 511 -21.59 22.71 11.92
CA ALA A 511 -21.80 22.65 10.48
C ALA A 511 -22.11 21.22 10.02
N LEU A 512 -21.33 20.23 10.48
CA LEU A 512 -21.49 18.82 10.10
C LEU A 512 -22.81 18.22 10.60
N GLY A 513 -23.27 18.60 11.79
CA GLY A 513 -24.55 18.17 12.36
C GLY A 513 -24.55 16.75 12.95
N THR A 514 -23.41 16.07 12.96
CA THR A 514 -23.25 14.69 13.43
C THR A 514 -23.14 14.55 14.95
N GLY A 515 -22.92 15.64 15.68
CA GLY A 515 -22.53 15.57 17.10
C GLY A 515 -21.06 15.13 17.27
N ILE A 516 -20.64 14.81 18.49
CA ILE A 516 -19.25 14.42 18.78
C ILE A 516 -19.15 13.50 20.01
N GLY A 517 -18.21 12.56 19.96
CA GLY A 517 -17.94 11.59 21.02
C GLY A 517 -18.79 10.32 20.92
N LYS A 518 -18.33 9.22 21.54
CA LYS A 518 -18.88 7.87 21.38
C LYS A 518 -20.41 7.76 21.64
N GLU A 519 -20.97 8.61 22.49
CA GLU A 519 -22.38 8.54 22.88
C GLU A 519 -23.32 9.44 22.06
N ASP A 520 -22.83 10.54 21.46
CA ASP A 520 -23.68 11.50 20.72
C ASP A 520 -23.38 11.52 19.21
N PHE A 521 -22.20 11.04 18.80
CA PHE A 521 -21.80 11.05 17.41
C PHE A 521 -22.66 10.08 16.60
N ASP A 522 -23.40 10.64 15.65
CA ASP A 522 -24.27 9.91 14.74
C ASP A 522 -23.93 10.29 13.29
N PRO A 523 -23.26 9.39 12.55
CA PRO A 523 -22.89 9.65 11.16
C PRO A 523 -24.12 9.78 10.24
N ALA A 524 -25.29 9.26 10.62
CA ALA A 524 -26.50 9.37 9.79
C ALA A 524 -27.09 10.79 9.78
N LYS A 525 -26.71 11.65 10.74
CA LYS A 525 -27.12 13.06 10.81
C LYS A 525 -26.23 14.01 10.01
N LEU A 526 -25.28 13.46 9.25
CA LEU A 526 -24.35 14.24 8.45
C LEU A 526 -25.11 15.13 7.45
N ARG A 527 -24.83 16.43 7.46
CA ARG A 527 -25.50 17.42 6.60
C ARG A 527 -24.92 17.51 5.19
N TYR A 528 -23.66 17.13 5.01
CA TYR A 528 -22.93 17.24 3.75
C TYR A 528 -22.27 15.90 3.43
N GLY A 529 -22.67 15.27 2.33
CA GLY A 529 -22.20 13.95 1.92
C GLY A 529 -20.73 13.96 1.49
N LYS A 530 -20.20 15.13 1.12
CA LYS A 530 -18.76 15.33 0.88
C LYS A 530 -18.21 16.47 1.74
N ILE A 531 -17.15 16.19 2.47
CA ILE A 531 -16.37 17.14 3.25
C ILE A 531 -15.02 17.28 2.55
N ILE A 532 -14.75 18.43 1.94
CA ILE A 532 -13.59 18.68 1.10
C ILE A 532 -12.64 19.63 1.82
N LEU A 533 -11.45 19.14 2.13
CA LEU A 533 -10.35 19.93 2.70
C LEU A 533 -9.66 20.68 1.56
N MET A 534 -9.76 22.01 1.56
CA MET A 534 -9.18 22.86 0.52
C MET A 534 -8.19 23.83 1.18
N THR A 535 -6.93 23.41 1.25
CA THR A 535 -5.80 24.11 1.88
C THR A 535 -4.76 24.49 0.83
N ASP A 536 -3.92 25.48 1.12
CA ASP A 536 -2.87 25.92 0.20
C ASP A 536 -1.78 24.83 0.03
N ALA A 537 -1.05 24.90 -1.09
CA ALA A 537 0.03 23.98 -1.44
C ALA A 537 1.38 24.43 -0.83
N ASP A 538 1.33 25.02 0.36
CA ASP A 538 2.48 25.51 1.10
C ASP A 538 2.64 24.79 2.46
N VAL A 539 3.56 25.29 3.28
CA VAL A 539 3.88 24.74 4.60
C VAL A 539 2.75 24.94 5.61
N ASP A 540 2.02 26.05 5.53
CA ASP A 540 0.94 26.37 6.47
C ASP A 540 -0.33 25.59 6.13
N GLY A 541 -0.67 25.48 4.84
CA GLY A 541 -1.77 24.63 4.37
C GLY A 541 -1.54 23.16 4.64
N SER A 542 -0.30 22.67 4.48
CA SER A 542 0.06 21.30 4.88
C SER A 542 -0.11 21.07 6.39
N HIS A 543 0.19 22.08 7.21
CA HIS A 543 0.00 22.01 8.66
C HIS A 543 -1.50 22.01 9.03
N ILE A 544 -2.31 22.90 8.46
CA ILE A 544 -3.77 22.94 8.70
C ILE A 544 -4.44 21.64 8.24
N ARG A 545 -4.06 21.12 7.07
CA ARG A 545 -4.52 19.82 6.57
C ARG A 545 -4.22 18.71 7.58
N THR A 546 -3.01 18.68 8.13
CA THR A 546 -2.62 17.68 9.14
C THR A 546 -3.47 17.79 10.41
N LEU A 547 -3.76 19.01 10.88
CA LEU A 547 -4.62 19.24 12.05
C LEU A 547 -6.07 18.79 11.81
N LEU A 548 -6.62 19.07 10.63
CA LEU A 548 -7.95 18.63 10.23
C LEU A 548 -8.04 17.10 10.14
N LEU A 549 -7.06 16.46 9.49
CA LEU A 549 -6.98 15.01 9.41
C LEU A 549 -6.88 14.37 10.80
N THR A 550 -6.08 14.97 11.71
CA THR A 550 -6.00 14.53 13.11
C THR A 550 -7.37 14.60 13.78
N PHE A 551 -8.11 15.69 13.60
CA PHE A 551 -9.46 15.84 14.16
C PHE A 551 -10.43 14.77 13.65
N PHE A 552 -10.51 14.57 12.33
CA PHE A 552 -11.40 13.55 11.76
C PHE A 552 -10.99 12.15 12.20
N PHE A 553 -9.70 11.83 12.22
CA PHE A 553 -9.20 10.54 12.67
C PHE A 553 -9.55 10.27 14.15
N ARG A 554 -9.32 11.24 15.04
CA ARG A 554 -9.52 11.08 16.50
C ARG A 554 -10.98 11.07 16.94
N HIS A 555 -11.83 11.88 16.30
CA HIS A 555 -13.17 12.14 16.83
C HIS A 555 -14.32 11.79 15.88
N MET A 556 -14.06 11.63 14.58
CA MET A 556 -15.08 11.36 13.56
C MET A 556 -14.62 10.30 12.56
N GLN A 557 -13.91 9.28 13.06
CA GLN A 557 -13.26 8.24 12.26
C GLN A 557 -14.22 7.56 11.28
N GLU A 558 -15.48 7.39 11.69
CA GLU A 558 -16.53 6.78 10.87
C GLU A 558 -16.84 7.57 9.60
N LEU A 559 -16.64 8.90 9.58
CA LEU A 559 -16.79 9.70 8.36
C LEU A 559 -15.69 9.38 7.34
N ILE A 560 -14.49 9.05 7.80
CA ILE A 560 -13.39 8.60 6.95
C ILE A 560 -13.72 7.20 6.42
N LYS A 561 -14.12 6.27 7.30
CA LYS A 561 -14.49 4.89 6.92
C LYS A 561 -15.62 4.83 5.89
N ARG A 562 -16.57 5.78 5.95
CA ARG A 562 -17.69 5.92 5.00
C ARG A 562 -17.35 6.75 3.76
N ASN A 563 -16.08 7.13 3.56
CA ASN A 563 -15.60 7.90 2.41
C ASN A 563 -16.25 9.29 2.26
N HIS A 564 -16.55 9.98 3.36
CA HIS A 564 -17.10 11.35 3.30
C HIS A 564 -16.03 12.44 3.30
N VAL A 565 -14.76 12.12 3.62
CA VAL A 565 -13.67 13.10 3.73
C VAL A 565 -12.77 13.06 2.50
N TYR A 566 -12.54 14.22 1.90
CA TYR A 566 -11.79 14.40 0.65
C TYR A 566 -10.79 15.54 0.77
N ILE A 567 -9.73 15.53 -0.04
CA ILE A 567 -8.76 16.61 -0.17
C ILE A 567 -8.84 17.12 -1.61
N ALA A 568 -8.97 18.44 -1.77
CA ALA A 568 -8.93 19.09 -3.09
C ALA A 568 -7.53 18.99 -3.70
N GLN A 569 -7.44 18.83 -5.03
CA GLN A 569 -6.19 18.79 -5.78
C GLN A 569 -6.12 19.96 -6.77
N PRO A 570 -5.73 21.17 -6.33
CA PRO A 570 -5.53 22.29 -7.23
C PRO A 570 -4.35 22.04 -8.18
N PRO A 571 -4.32 22.68 -9.36
CA PRO A 571 -3.25 22.49 -10.34
C PRO A 571 -1.92 23.07 -9.85
N LEU A 572 -0.82 22.39 -10.16
CA LEU A 572 0.54 22.81 -9.77
C LEU A 572 1.13 23.84 -10.76
N TYR A 573 0.86 23.66 -12.05
CA TYR A 573 1.35 24.55 -13.11
C TYR A 573 0.21 25.09 -13.97
N ARG A 574 0.38 26.33 -14.41
CA ARG A 574 -0.33 26.93 -15.54
C ARG A 574 0.66 27.17 -16.65
N ILE A 575 0.36 26.69 -17.84
CA ILE A 575 1.14 27.00 -19.03
C ILE A 575 0.33 27.86 -19.99
N LYS A 576 0.89 29.00 -20.41
CA LYS A 576 0.22 29.97 -21.28
C LYS A 576 1.07 30.34 -22.50
N LYS A 577 0.41 30.46 -23.67
CA LYS A 577 0.98 31.00 -24.91
C LYS A 577 -0.10 31.71 -25.72
N GLY A 578 -0.06 33.04 -25.74
CA GLY A 578 -1.10 33.85 -26.37
C GLY A 578 -2.47 33.62 -25.71
N LYS A 579 -3.45 33.14 -26.49
CA LYS A 579 -4.80 32.76 -26.01
C LYS A 579 -4.88 31.34 -25.45
N PHE A 580 -3.90 30.48 -25.74
CA PHE A 580 -3.88 29.11 -25.24
C PHE A 580 -3.45 29.09 -23.77
N GLU A 581 -4.22 28.40 -22.93
CA GLU A 581 -3.88 28.11 -21.55
C GLU A 581 -4.19 26.65 -21.22
N GLN A 582 -3.36 26.06 -20.35
CA GLN A 582 -3.53 24.70 -19.87
C GLN A 582 -3.04 24.59 -18.43
N TYR A 583 -3.82 23.90 -17.60
CA TYR A 583 -3.47 23.58 -16.21
C TYR A 583 -2.90 22.17 -16.13
N ILE A 584 -1.87 21.98 -15.31
CA ILE A 584 -1.17 20.70 -15.12
C ILE A 584 -1.06 20.42 -13.63
N LYS A 585 -1.38 19.19 -13.23
CA LYS A 585 -1.49 18.82 -11.82
C LYS A 585 -0.20 18.31 -11.18
N ASP A 586 0.68 17.68 -11.97
CA ASP A 586 1.88 17.01 -11.46
C ASP A 586 3.07 17.06 -12.45
N ASP A 587 4.25 16.69 -11.96
CA ASP A 587 5.50 16.71 -12.74
C ASP A 587 5.51 15.70 -13.90
N ARG A 588 4.84 14.55 -13.75
CA ARG A 588 4.81 13.51 -14.80
C ARG A 588 4.01 14.00 -15.99
N GLU A 589 2.86 14.61 -15.74
CA GLU A 589 2.05 15.28 -16.74
C GLU A 589 2.80 16.46 -17.35
N PHE A 590 3.54 17.22 -16.54
CA PHE A 590 4.41 18.29 -17.05
C PHE A 590 5.43 17.76 -18.07
N VAL A 591 6.19 16.71 -17.73
CA VAL A 591 7.16 16.08 -18.64
C VAL A 591 6.47 15.60 -19.92
N LYS A 592 5.34 14.90 -19.82
CA LYS A 592 4.58 14.42 -20.99
C LYS A 592 4.15 15.57 -21.90
N VAL A 593 3.65 16.65 -21.33
CA VAL A 593 3.24 17.86 -22.07
C VAL A 593 4.46 18.53 -22.71
N MET A 594 5.60 18.60 -22.04
CA MET A 594 6.84 19.15 -22.58
C MET A 594 7.36 18.32 -23.76
N VAL A 595 7.43 16.99 -23.62
CA VAL A 595 7.86 16.09 -24.70
C VAL A 595 6.95 16.22 -25.91
N LYS A 596 5.62 16.16 -25.72
CA LYS A 596 4.66 16.28 -26.83
C LYS A 596 4.83 17.60 -27.60
N ARG A 597 5.06 18.70 -26.88
CA ARG A 597 5.24 20.03 -27.49
C ARG A 597 6.61 20.17 -28.15
N ALA A 598 7.67 19.65 -27.53
CA ALA A 598 9.01 19.67 -28.11
C ALA A 598 9.08 18.83 -29.40
N SER A 599 8.36 17.71 -29.44
CA SER A 599 8.29 16.87 -30.64
C SER A 599 7.52 17.50 -31.81
N ASP A 600 6.82 18.62 -31.61
CA ASP A 600 6.05 19.29 -32.66
C ASP A 600 6.98 20.08 -33.61
N GLY A 601 7.15 19.56 -34.83
CA GLY A 601 8.06 20.10 -35.85
C GLY A 601 9.54 19.78 -35.62
N MET A 602 9.87 18.94 -34.63
CA MET A 602 11.21 18.40 -34.40
C MET A 602 11.38 17.07 -35.13
N ILE A 603 12.55 16.91 -35.74
CA ILE A 603 12.97 15.70 -36.45
C ILE A 603 14.25 15.22 -35.76
N VAL A 604 14.24 13.99 -35.26
CA VAL A 604 15.44 13.32 -34.75
C VAL A 604 15.88 12.29 -35.78
N ARG A 605 17.12 12.38 -36.25
CA ARG A 605 17.76 11.36 -37.08
C ARG A 605 18.73 10.56 -36.25
N HIS A 606 18.69 9.23 -36.38
CA HIS A 606 19.54 8.32 -35.63
C HIS A 606 20.24 7.32 -36.56
N GLY A 607 21.37 6.77 -36.09
CA GLY A 607 22.22 5.82 -36.80
C GLY A 607 22.91 6.37 -38.05
N GLU A 608 23.83 5.59 -38.61
CA GLU A 608 24.59 5.97 -39.82
C GLU A 608 23.69 6.18 -41.06
N ASN A 609 22.55 5.49 -41.09
CA ASN A 609 21.55 5.61 -42.16
C ASN A 609 20.63 6.84 -42.01
N ALA A 610 20.80 7.63 -40.94
CA ALA A 610 20.04 8.85 -40.65
C ALA A 610 18.50 8.65 -40.67
N THR A 611 18.05 7.53 -40.10
CA THR A 611 16.63 7.15 -40.02
C THR A 611 15.84 8.21 -39.25
N LYS A 612 14.68 8.61 -39.80
CA LYS A 612 13.93 9.80 -39.36
C LYS A 612 12.86 9.44 -38.33
N LEU A 613 12.85 10.13 -37.19
CA LEU A 613 11.79 10.12 -36.18
C LEU A 613 11.16 11.51 -36.06
N GLU A 614 9.84 11.60 -36.21
CA GLU A 614 9.09 12.85 -36.06
C GLU A 614 7.66 12.60 -35.55
N GLY A 615 7.00 13.65 -35.07
CA GLY A 615 5.59 13.63 -34.68
C GLY A 615 5.26 12.56 -33.61
N PRO A 616 4.15 11.80 -33.75
CA PRO A 616 3.74 10.80 -32.76
C PRO A 616 4.78 9.71 -32.49
N ALA A 617 5.58 9.34 -33.49
CA ALA A 617 6.64 8.34 -33.34
C ALA A 617 7.74 8.84 -32.41
N LEU A 618 8.15 10.11 -32.57
CA LEU A 618 9.12 10.75 -31.67
C LEU A 618 8.58 10.89 -30.24
N THR A 619 7.31 11.28 -30.08
CA THR A 619 6.69 11.35 -28.74
C THR A 619 6.67 9.98 -28.06
N LYS A 620 6.32 8.92 -28.80
CA LYS A 620 6.32 7.54 -28.29
C LYS A 620 7.72 7.08 -27.90
N PHE A 621 8.69 7.30 -28.78
CA PHE A 621 10.10 6.98 -28.52
C PHE A 621 10.61 7.69 -27.28
N MET A 622 10.37 9.00 -27.12
CA MET A 622 10.80 9.75 -25.94
C MET A 622 10.16 9.27 -24.64
N GLY A 623 8.91 8.82 -24.67
CA GLY A 623 8.26 8.17 -23.53
C GLY A 623 8.95 6.86 -23.16
N GLN A 624 9.24 6.00 -24.14
CA GLN A 624 9.94 4.73 -23.92
C GLN A 624 11.39 4.93 -23.50
N LEU A 625 12.07 5.95 -24.04
CA LEU A 625 13.42 6.33 -23.69
C LEU A 625 13.49 6.77 -22.22
N ASN A 626 12.57 7.62 -21.77
CA ASN A 626 12.50 8.03 -20.36
C ASN A 626 12.36 6.82 -19.41
N GLU A 627 11.51 5.84 -19.77
CA GLU A 627 11.35 4.62 -18.99
C GLU A 627 12.61 3.76 -19.00
N TYR A 628 13.25 3.58 -20.16
CA TYR A 628 14.52 2.86 -20.29
C TYR A 628 15.62 3.52 -19.45
N LEU A 629 15.82 4.84 -19.57
CA LEU A 629 16.83 5.58 -18.80
C LEU A 629 16.60 5.44 -17.29
N GLY A 630 15.34 5.47 -16.84
CA GLY A 630 15.01 5.26 -15.44
C GLY A 630 15.43 3.88 -14.90
N PHE A 631 15.29 2.81 -15.69
CA PHE A 631 15.79 1.47 -15.30
C PHE A 631 17.29 1.30 -15.53
N PHE A 632 17.84 1.91 -16.59
CA PHE A 632 19.26 1.93 -16.88
C PHE A 632 20.03 2.54 -15.70
N ASP A 633 19.60 3.69 -15.18
CA ASP A 633 20.26 4.34 -14.05
C ASP A 633 20.22 3.47 -12.79
N LYS A 634 19.13 2.70 -12.58
CA LYS A 634 19.02 1.75 -11.46
C LYS A 634 20.00 0.59 -11.59
N VAL A 635 20.06 -0.05 -12.76
CA VAL A 635 21.01 -1.14 -13.02
C VAL A 635 22.45 -0.63 -12.97
N ASN A 636 22.69 0.57 -13.50
CA ASN A 636 23.99 1.21 -13.51
C ASN A 636 24.49 1.56 -12.09
N LYS A 637 23.62 1.76 -11.10
CA LYS A 637 24.07 1.87 -9.69
C LYS A 637 24.80 0.60 -9.20
N ARG A 638 24.41 -0.58 -9.70
CA ARG A 638 25.03 -1.87 -9.34
C ARG A 638 26.36 -2.08 -10.04
N LEU A 639 26.42 -1.78 -11.34
CA LEU A 639 27.62 -1.96 -12.18
C LEU A 639 28.61 -0.79 -12.12
N ARG A 640 28.13 0.41 -11.76
CA ARG A 640 28.84 1.70 -11.68
C ARG A 640 29.63 2.06 -12.93
N ASN A 641 29.11 1.67 -14.10
CA ASN A 641 29.73 1.97 -15.38
C ASN A 641 28.68 1.91 -16.51
N ASP A 642 28.45 3.06 -17.15
CA ASP A 642 27.44 3.24 -18.19
C ASP A 642 27.69 2.34 -19.40
N GLU A 643 28.95 2.19 -19.83
CA GLU A 643 29.28 1.32 -20.97
C GLU A 643 29.08 -0.16 -20.65
N VAL A 644 29.45 -0.61 -19.45
CA VAL A 644 29.21 -2.00 -19.04
C VAL A 644 27.71 -2.27 -19.00
N THR A 645 26.93 -1.34 -18.47
CA THR A 645 25.46 -1.44 -18.40
C THR A 645 24.84 -1.46 -19.80
N GLY A 646 25.28 -0.58 -20.71
CA GLY A 646 24.82 -0.52 -22.09
C GLY A 646 25.21 -1.76 -22.90
N LEU A 647 26.43 -2.25 -22.74
CA LEU A 647 26.92 -3.47 -23.38
C LEU A 647 26.15 -4.70 -22.89
N PHE A 648 25.89 -4.78 -21.58
CA PHE A 648 25.05 -5.83 -21.01
C PHE A 648 23.65 -5.80 -21.63
N ALA A 649 23.02 -4.62 -21.71
CA ALA A 649 21.72 -4.47 -22.35
C ALA A 649 21.74 -4.93 -23.81
N LYS A 650 22.77 -4.56 -24.56
CA LYS A 650 22.94 -4.92 -25.97
C LYS A 650 23.05 -6.43 -26.22
N LEU A 651 23.79 -7.15 -25.38
CA LEU A 651 24.07 -8.58 -25.58
C LEU A 651 23.01 -9.50 -24.97
N PHE A 652 22.44 -9.12 -23.83
CA PHE A 652 21.54 -9.99 -23.05
C PHE A 652 20.05 -9.69 -23.25
N ALA A 653 19.67 -8.59 -23.90
CA ALA A 653 18.26 -8.31 -24.17
C ALA A 653 17.68 -9.25 -25.25
N HIS A 654 16.62 -9.97 -24.88
CA HIS A 654 15.83 -10.77 -25.82
C HIS A 654 14.49 -10.10 -26.13
N GLU A 655 13.96 -10.40 -27.31
CA GLU A 655 12.59 -10.03 -27.69
C GLU A 655 11.58 -11.03 -27.09
N GLY A 656 10.38 -10.55 -26.77
CA GLY A 656 9.26 -11.39 -26.32
C GLY A 656 9.01 -11.34 -24.81
N LYS A 657 8.43 -12.42 -24.26
CA LYS A 657 8.00 -12.50 -22.85
C LYS A 657 9.16 -12.65 -21.86
N GLU A 658 10.28 -13.20 -22.29
CA GLU A 658 11.47 -13.43 -21.45
C GLU A 658 12.61 -12.49 -21.90
N PRO A 659 12.72 -11.29 -21.31
CA PRO A 659 13.75 -10.32 -21.69
C PRO A 659 15.17 -10.76 -21.27
N ALA A 660 15.28 -11.65 -20.29
CA ALA A 660 16.51 -12.33 -19.85
C ALA A 660 16.28 -13.84 -19.89
N LYS A 661 17.29 -14.63 -20.31
CA LYS A 661 17.19 -16.09 -20.40
C LYS A 661 18.25 -16.78 -19.56
N ARG A 662 17.84 -17.77 -18.76
CA ARG A 662 18.75 -18.56 -17.92
C ARG A 662 19.80 -19.29 -18.77
N THR A 663 19.42 -19.73 -19.96
CA THR A 663 20.31 -20.40 -20.93
C THR A 663 21.52 -19.55 -21.35
N ASP A 664 21.47 -18.23 -21.18
CA ASP A 664 22.62 -17.36 -21.47
C ASP A 664 23.72 -17.48 -20.40
N PHE A 665 23.40 -18.05 -19.23
CA PHE A 665 24.27 -18.26 -18.08
C PHE A 665 24.43 -19.75 -17.73
N GLU A 666 23.51 -20.61 -18.14
CA GLU A 666 23.52 -22.04 -17.85
C GLU A 666 24.58 -22.79 -18.66
N GLY A 667 25.31 -23.68 -18.00
CA GLY A 667 26.32 -24.52 -18.64
C GLY A 667 26.95 -25.51 -17.68
N ASP A 668 27.52 -26.58 -18.23
CA ASP A 668 28.34 -27.50 -17.43
C ASP A 668 29.64 -26.82 -16.97
N ALA A 669 30.31 -27.41 -15.98
CA ALA A 669 31.55 -26.88 -15.42
C ALA A 669 32.71 -26.78 -16.44
N SER A 670 32.57 -27.38 -17.63
CA SER A 670 33.58 -27.38 -18.70
C SER A 670 33.31 -26.36 -19.81
N THR A 671 32.10 -25.82 -19.92
CA THR A 671 31.67 -25.02 -21.07
C THR A 671 31.03 -23.71 -20.62
N VAL A 672 31.76 -22.61 -20.81
CA VAL A 672 31.22 -21.26 -20.59
C VAL A 672 30.21 -20.92 -21.69
N PRO A 673 29.04 -20.34 -21.37
CA PRO A 673 28.07 -19.89 -22.36
C PRO A 673 28.65 -18.91 -23.39
N ALA A 674 28.16 -18.99 -24.62
CA ALA A 674 28.68 -18.20 -25.74
C ALA A 674 28.55 -16.68 -25.51
N LYS A 675 27.37 -16.22 -25.05
CA LYS A 675 27.14 -14.80 -24.77
C LYS A 675 28.00 -14.26 -23.62
N LEU A 676 28.19 -15.05 -22.56
CA LEU A 676 29.05 -14.67 -21.44
C LEU A 676 30.52 -14.57 -21.89
N THR A 677 30.95 -15.45 -22.81
CA THR A 677 32.27 -15.39 -23.45
C THR A 677 32.43 -14.16 -24.33
N GLU A 678 31.41 -13.82 -25.14
CA GLU A 678 31.39 -12.60 -25.95
C GLU A 678 31.47 -11.35 -25.07
N PHE A 679 30.66 -11.29 -24.02
CA PHE A 679 30.66 -10.18 -23.07
C PHE A 679 32.01 -10.02 -22.36
N TYR A 680 32.64 -11.11 -21.91
CA TYR A 680 34.00 -11.09 -21.35
C TYR A 680 35.01 -10.48 -22.32
N ASN A 681 34.95 -10.86 -23.60
CA ASN A 681 35.87 -10.34 -24.61
C ASN A 681 35.66 -8.85 -24.87
N GLU A 682 34.41 -8.37 -24.89
CA GLU A 682 34.10 -6.93 -25.02
C GLU A 682 34.56 -6.14 -23.79
N LEU A 683 34.35 -6.65 -22.56
CA LEU A 683 34.86 -6.02 -21.34
C LEU A 683 36.39 -5.88 -21.36
N LYS A 684 37.08 -6.90 -21.87
CA LYS A 684 38.54 -6.87 -22.01
C LYS A 684 39.04 -5.79 -22.99
N LYS A 685 38.25 -5.42 -24.00
CA LYS A 685 38.60 -4.32 -24.93
C LYS A 685 38.49 -2.96 -24.25
N ILE A 686 37.48 -2.77 -23.41
CA ILE A 686 37.21 -1.49 -22.74
C ILE A 686 37.94 -1.34 -21.39
N GLU A 687 38.54 -2.42 -20.87
CA GLU A 687 39.25 -2.49 -19.58
C GLU A 687 40.21 -1.31 -19.33
N LYS A 688 41.04 -0.96 -20.32
CA LYS A 688 42.00 0.15 -20.21
C LYS A 688 41.35 1.54 -20.27
N ASN A 689 40.27 1.68 -21.04
CA ASN A 689 39.60 2.95 -21.25
C ASN A 689 38.82 3.38 -19.98
N TYR A 690 38.32 2.39 -19.22
CA TYR A 690 37.52 2.62 -18.01
C TYR A 690 38.22 2.21 -16.71
N GLN A 691 39.53 1.94 -16.78
CA GLN A 691 40.42 1.72 -15.62
C GLN A 691 39.95 0.60 -14.67
N PHE A 692 39.49 -0.54 -15.20
CA PHE A 692 39.17 -1.68 -14.33
C PHE A 692 40.43 -2.14 -13.60
N LYS A 693 40.31 -2.42 -12.29
CA LYS A 693 41.43 -2.94 -11.49
C LYS A 693 41.68 -4.43 -11.72
N GLY A 694 40.72 -5.14 -12.30
CA GLY A 694 40.81 -6.54 -12.66
C GLY A 694 39.56 -7.03 -13.36
N LEU A 695 39.70 -8.04 -14.21
CA LEU A 695 38.61 -8.76 -14.86
C LEU A 695 38.90 -10.25 -14.71
N ASP A 696 38.07 -10.93 -13.93
CA ASP A 696 38.25 -12.35 -13.65
C ASP A 696 37.75 -13.21 -14.80
N LYS A 697 38.29 -14.43 -14.90
CA LYS A 697 37.72 -15.42 -15.81
C LYS A 697 36.31 -15.81 -15.33
N PRO A 698 35.40 -16.18 -16.23
CA PRO A 698 34.09 -16.71 -15.84
C PRO A 698 34.22 -17.83 -14.81
N VAL A 699 33.38 -17.78 -13.77
CA VAL A 699 33.37 -18.71 -12.64
C VAL A 699 32.07 -19.52 -12.66
N HIS A 700 32.18 -20.84 -12.54
CA HIS A 700 31.03 -21.74 -12.46
C HIS A 700 30.46 -21.79 -11.05
N ASP A 701 29.14 -21.68 -10.94
CA ASP A 701 28.36 -21.85 -9.73
C ASP A 701 27.74 -23.26 -9.71
N GLU A 702 28.29 -24.11 -8.85
CA GLU A 702 27.85 -25.50 -8.69
C GLU A 702 26.42 -25.61 -8.08
N GLU A 703 25.95 -24.60 -7.34
CA GLU A 703 24.65 -24.61 -6.66
C GLU A 703 23.49 -24.49 -7.67
N HIS A 704 23.66 -23.64 -8.68
CA HIS A 704 22.61 -23.33 -9.68
C HIS A 704 22.95 -23.81 -11.10
N GLN A 705 24.14 -24.39 -11.30
CA GLN A 705 24.70 -24.79 -12.60
C GLN A 705 24.73 -23.64 -13.61
N THR A 706 25.14 -22.46 -13.13
CA THR A 706 25.26 -21.25 -13.95
C THR A 706 26.67 -20.70 -13.90
N TRP A 707 27.00 -19.84 -14.84
CA TRP A 707 28.28 -19.13 -14.91
C TRP A 707 28.09 -17.68 -14.52
N SER A 708 29.12 -17.11 -13.89
CA SER A 708 29.18 -15.72 -13.49
C SER A 708 30.45 -15.07 -14.01
N LEU A 709 30.39 -13.75 -14.23
CA LEU A 709 31.53 -12.94 -14.59
C LEU A 709 31.74 -11.85 -13.53
N ILE A 710 32.99 -11.68 -13.10
CA ILE A 710 33.37 -10.72 -12.07
C ILE A 710 34.37 -9.72 -12.65
N PHE A 711 34.12 -8.43 -12.44
CA PHE A 711 35.11 -7.38 -12.71
C PHE A 711 35.26 -6.46 -11.50
N HIS A 712 36.42 -5.83 -11.38
CA HIS A 712 36.71 -4.84 -10.36
C HIS A 712 36.68 -3.45 -10.98
N ASP A 713 35.79 -2.60 -10.47
CA ASP A 713 35.67 -1.23 -10.96
C ASP A 713 36.93 -0.39 -10.68
N ALA A 714 36.94 0.87 -11.12
CA ALA A 714 38.06 1.79 -10.92
C ALA A 714 38.39 2.04 -9.43
N GLN A 715 37.44 1.80 -8.51
CA GLN A 715 37.67 1.87 -7.07
C GLN A 715 38.21 0.54 -6.50
N GLY A 716 38.06 -0.56 -7.23
CA GLY A 716 38.45 -1.91 -6.84
C GLY A 716 37.33 -2.72 -6.20
N ALA A 717 36.10 -2.21 -6.21
CA ALA A 717 34.96 -2.95 -5.71
C ALA A 717 34.56 -4.03 -6.74
N GLU A 718 34.21 -5.21 -6.21
CA GLU A 718 33.80 -6.36 -7.01
C GLU A 718 32.40 -6.15 -7.58
N ARG A 719 32.24 -6.46 -8.87
CA ARG A 719 30.98 -6.36 -9.63
C ARG A 719 30.72 -7.69 -10.30
N LYS A 720 29.73 -8.43 -9.79
CA LYS A 720 29.34 -9.76 -10.28
C LYS A 720 28.14 -9.66 -11.21
N ILE A 721 28.26 -10.28 -12.38
CA ILE A 721 27.20 -10.45 -13.38
C ILE A 721 26.94 -11.95 -13.50
N ASP A 722 25.76 -12.37 -13.07
CA ASP A 722 25.30 -13.76 -13.07
C ASP A 722 23.81 -13.84 -13.41
N TRP A 723 23.23 -15.04 -13.37
CA TRP A 723 21.80 -15.21 -13.62
C TRP A 723 20.96 -14.40 -12.62
N THR A 724 21.33 -14.37 -11.34
CA THR A 724 20.65 -13.57 -10.32
C THR A 724 20.61 -12.09 -10.66
N PHE A 725 21.70 -11.53 -11.20
CA PHE A 725 21.74 -10.15 -11.71
C PHE A 725 20.85 -9.96 -12.94
N ALA A 726 20.89 -10.90 -13.90
CA ALA A 726 20.13 -10.81 -15.15
C ALA A 726 18.62 -11.00 -14.96
N SER A 727 18.23 -11.89 -14.05
CA SER A 727 16.85 -12.19 -13.69
C SER A 727 16.27 -11.19 -12.70
N ALA A 728 17.10 -10.32 -12.10
CA ALA A 728 16.64 -9.26 -11.22
C ALA A 728 15.60 -8.38 -11.94
N PRO A 729 14.50 -8.00 -11.28
CA PRO A 729 13.42 -7.24 -11.90
C PRO A 729 13.84 -5.96 -12.62
N GLU A 730 14.75 -5.17 -12.06
CA GLU A 730 15.25 -3.93 -12.68
C GLU A 730 16.00 -4.22 -13.96
N THR A 731 16.78 -5.30 -13.98
CA THR A 731 17.53 -5.75 -15.14
C THR A 731 16.57 -6.28 -16.20
N ARG A 732 15.61 -7.14 -15.84
CA ARG A 732 14.56 -7.61 -16.76
C ARG A 732 13.79 -6.44 -17.40
N GLN A 733 13.39 -5.44 -16.61
CA GLN A 733 12.69 -4.27 -17.13
C GLN A 733 13.58 -3.43 -18.05
N MET A 734 14.84 -3.20 -17.68
CA MET A 734 15.82 -2.52 -18.54
C MET A 734 15.97 -3.25 -19.88
N LEU A 735 16.19 -4.57 -19.85
CA LEU A 735 16.35 -5.40 -21.05
C LEU A 735 15.08 -5.40 -21.91
N ALA A 736 13.90 -5.51 -21.30
CA ALA A 736 12.63 -5.45 -22.00
C ALA A 736 12.44 -4.10 -22.70
N LYS A 737 12.71 -2.98 -22.00
CA LYS A 737 12.59 -1.64 -22.59
C LYS A 737 13.63 -1.41 -23.67
N TYR A 738 14.87 -1.84 -23.46
CA TYR A 738 15.93 -1.78 -24.46
C TYR A 738 15.52 -2.52 -25.74
N SER A 739 14.99 -3.74 -25.63
CA SER A 739 14.56 -4.53 -26.80
C SER A 739 13.52 -3.82 -27.67
N GLN A 740 12.69 -2.93 -27.08
CA GLN A 740 11.67 -2.16 -27.79
C GLN A 740 12.22 -0.95 -28.55
N ILE A 741 13.40 -0.44 -28.15
CA ILE A 741 13.98 0.80 -28.69
C ILE A 741 15.40 0.63 -29.23
N LYS A 742 15.97 -0.58 -29.20
CA LYS A 742 17.37 -0.86 -29.58
C LYS A 742 17.72 -0.32 -30.97
N ASP A 743 16.82 -0.45 -31.94
CA ASP A 743 17.03 -0.01 -33.32
C ASP A 743 16.98 1.52 -33.47
N LEU A 744 16.45 2.22 -32.45
CA LEU A 744 16.32 3.67 -32.39
C LEU A 744 17.39 4.33 -31.49
N LEU A 745 18.20 3.53 -30.79
CA LEU A 745 19.22 4.01 -29.85
C LEU A 745 20.62 4.19 -30.48
N GLU A 746 20.73 4.08 -31.80
CA GLU A 746 22.01 4.21 -32.49
C GLU A 746 22.46 5.68 -32.60
N PRO A 747 23.59 6.08 -31.98
CA PRO A 747 24.18 7.39 -32.21
C PRO A 747 24.78 7.48 -33.63
N PRO A 748 25.03 8.70 -34.16
CA PRO A 748 24.72 10.00 -33.55
C PRO A 748 23.23 10.38 -33.66
N PHE A 749 22.74 11.16 -32.70
CA PHE A 749 21.40 11.74 -32.74
C PHE A 749 21.45 13.17 -33.29
N LEU A 750 21.02 13.34 -34.54
CA LEU A 750 20.97 14.64 -35.20
C LEU A 750 19.57 15.23 -35.08
N ILE A 751 19.47 16.37 -34.40
CA ILE A 751 18.21 17.04 -34.10
C ILE A 751 18.03 18.23 -35.04
N GLU A 752 17.00 18.15 -35.86
CA GLU A 752 16.63 19.15 -36.86
C GLU A 752 15.22 19.67 -36.58
N TYR A 753 14.91 20.86 -37.09
CA TYR A 753 13.54 21.38 -37.10
C TYR A 753 13.05 21.45 -38.53
N ALA A 754 11.82 21.01 -38.76
CA ALA A 754 11.20 21.13 -40.07
C ALA A 754 11.21 22.60 -40.51
N SER A 755 11.87 22.90 -41.63
CA SER A 755 11.72 24.21 -42.27
C SER A 755 10.26 24.32 -42.69
N LYS A 756 9.59 25.44 -42.34
CA LYS A 756 8.26 25.72 -42.87
C LYS A 756 8.39 25.98 -44.36
N ALA A 757 8.38 24.93 -45.17
CA ALA A 757 8.02 25.04 -46.58
C ALA A 757 6.54 25.47 -46.62
N ALA A 758 6.27 26.58 -47.31
CA ALA A 758 4.93 27.08 -47.54
C ALA A 758 4.08 26.01 -48.24
N THR A 759 3.38 25.22 -47.45
CA THR A 759 2.29 24.36 -47.91
C THR A 759 1.01 25.01 -47.41
N ALA A 760 0.14 25.33 -48.36
CA ALA A 760 -1.15 25.95 -48.11
C ALA A 760 -1.91 25.07 -47.11
N ALA A 761 -2.26 25.65 -45.97
CA ALA A 761 -3.15 25.01 -45.02
C ALA A 761 -4.53 24.86 -45.66
N GLU A 762 -4.95 23.62 -45.89
CA GLU A 762 -6.39 23.32 -45.89
C GLU A 762 -6.91 23.56 -44.46
N PRO A 763 -8.07 24.22 -44.29
CA PRO A 763 -8.65 24.44 -42.98
C PRO A 763 -9.22 23.14 -42.44
N ASP A 764 -8.82 22.76 -41.23
CA ASP A 764 -9.48 21.72 -40.45
C ASP A 764 -10.91 22.19 -40.09
N PRO A 765 -11.95 21.37 -40.31
CA PRO A 765 -13.34 21.79 -40.17
C PRO A 765 -13.87 21.43 -38.77
N GLU A 766 -13.80 22.35 -37.81
CA GLU A 766 -14.64 22.28 -36.60
C GLU A 766 -14.68 23.62 -35.84
N GLU A 767 -15.20 24.68 -36.48
CA GLU A 767 -15.76 25.85 -35.79
C GLU A 767 -16.97 26.38 -36.59
N THR A 768 -18.17 25.88 -36.24
CA THR A 768 -19.48 26.53 -36.42
C THR A 768 -20.26 26.16 -35.15
N GLU A 769 -20.82 27.05 -34.35
CA GLU A 769 -21.75 28.12 -34.69
C GLU A 769 -21.71 29.27 -33.66
N GLY A 770 -22.05 30.49 -34.10
CA GLY A 770 -22.33 31.63 -33.23
C GLY A 770 -22.24 33.00 -33.92
N GLU A 771 -23.15 33.29 -34.86
CA GLU A 771 -23.38 34.65 -35.38
C GLU A 771 -23.90 35.57 -34.26
N THR A 772 -23.38 36.78 -34.06
CA THR A 772 -23.89 38.10 -34.50
C THR A 772 -23.33 39.09 -33.46
N THR A 773 -22.95 40.36 -33.66
CA THR A 773 -23.07 41.42 -34.68
C THR A 773 -22.11 42.53 -34.19
N GLY A 774 -21.45 43.29 -35.07
CA GLY A 774 -20.86 44.58 -34.66
C GLY A 774 -19.61 45.03 -35.41
N GLU A 775 -19.85 45.87 -36.41
CA GLU A 775 -19.07 47.05 -36.85
C GLU A 775 -17.57 46.93 -37.25
N ILE A 776 -17.33 47.50 -38.44
CA ILE A 776 -16.06 47.67 -39.12
C ILE A 776 -15.36 48.90 -38.52
N GLU A 777 -14.20 48.71 -37.88
CA GLU A 777 -13.21 49.78 -37.74
C GLU A 777 -11.87 49.37 -38.37
N ALA A 778 -11.47 50.19 -39.34
CA ALA A 778 -10.22 50.08 -40.07
C ALA A 778 -9.06 50.69 -39.25
N GLY A 779 -7.93 49.97 -39.21
CA GLY A 779 -6.61 50.57 -39.00
C GLY A 779 -5.90 50.17 -37.71
N LYS A 780 -5.00 49.19 -37.81
CA LYS A 780 -3.70 49.13 -37.09
C LYS A 780 -2.80 48.07 -37.76
N PRO A 781 -1.48 48.32 -37.86
CA PRO A 781 -0.59 47.50 -38.67
C PRO A 781 -0.43 46.11 -38.05
N ALA A 782 -0.41 45.08 -38.91
CA ALA A 782 -0.16 43.71 -38.52
C ALA A 782 1.13 43.59 -37.69
N PRO A 783 1.14 42.86 -36.56
CA PRO A 783 2.36 42.62 -35.82
C PRO A 783 3.30 41.78 -36.70
N LYS A 784 4.52 42.29 -36.91
CA LYS A 784 5.60 41.55 -37.57
C LYS A 784 5.77 40.19 -36.87
N ARG A 785 5.38 39.11 -37.55
CA ARG A 785 5.73 37.75 -37.15
C ARG A 785 7.25 37.62 -37.24
N ILE A 786 7.91 37.51 -36.10
CA ILE A 786 9.33 37.14 -36.00
C ILE A 786 9.43 35.70 -36.53
N GLY A 787 10.14 35.51 -37.63
CA GLY A 787 10.41 34.19 -38.17
C GLY A 787 11.21 33.35 -37.17
N ARG A 788 10.84 32.07 -37.01
CA ARG A 788 11.68 31.09 -36.32
C ARG A 788 13.05 31.09 -37.00
N ALA A 789 14.09 31.45 -36.26
CA ALA A 789 15.47 31.32 -36.71
C ALA A 789 15.73 29.85 -37.09
N SER A 790 16.32 29.64 -38.26
CA SER A 790 16.87 28.35 -38.67
C SER A 790 17.86 27.90 -37.60
N HIS A 791 17.48 26.91 -36.79
CA HIS A 791 18.41 26.30 -35.86
C HIS A 791 19.36 25.41 -36.67
N GLU A 792 20.67 25.60 -36.49
CA GLU A 792 21.65 24.62 -36.96
C GLU A 792 21.34 23.26 -36.34
N PRO A 793 21.56 22.14 -37.07
CA PRO A 793 21.36 20.80 -36.52
C PRO A 793 22.17 20.61 -35.25
N VAL A 794 21.54 20.12 -34.18
CA VAL A 794 22.22 19.82 -32.91
C VAL A 794 22.51 18.33 -32.85
N GLU A 795 23.77 17.97 -32.70
CA GLU A 795 24.22 16.58 -32.57
C GLU A 795 24.39 16.19 -31.11
N LYS A 796 23.78 15.05 -30.72
CA LYS A 796 23.94 14.42 -29.39
C LYS A 796 24.49 13.01 -29.53
N GLN A 797 25.34 12.60 -28.60
CA GLN A 797 26.03 11.30 -28.65
C GLN A 797 25.39 10.25 -27.74
N THR A 798 24.68 10.69 -26.70
CA THR A 798 24.07 9.78 -25.73
C THR A 798 22.54 9.94 -25.68
N PRO A 799 21.81 8.87 -25.31
CA PRO A 799 20.37 8.95 -25.15
C PRO A 799 19.93 9.92 -24.03
N HIS A 800 20.72 10.06 -22.95
CA HIS A 800 20.46 11.05 -21.89
C HIS A 800 20.52 12.48 -22.42
N GLU A 801 21.57 12.83 -23.17
CA GLU A 801 21.71 14.18 -23.74
C GLU A 801 20.57 14.53 -24.71
N LEU A 802 20.10 13.55 -25.49
CA LEU A 802 18.95 13.71 -26.36
C LEU A 802 17.69 14.04 -25.56
N PHE A 803 17.43 13.26 -24.50
CA PHE A 803 16.22 13.44 -23.68
C PHE A 803 16.18 14.80 -22.99
N GLU A 804 17.29 15.20 -22.34
CA GLU A 804 17.39 16.51 -21.67
C GLU A 804 17.18 17.68 -22.64
N TYR A 805 17.81 17.61 -23.82
CA TYR A 805 17.66 18.64 -24.83
C TYR A 805 16.20 18.82 -25.25
N VAL A 806 15.47 17.73 -25.50
CA VAL A 806 14.06 17.80 -25.94
C VAL A 806 13.15 18.39 -24.86
N ILE A 807 13.36 18.08 -23.59
CA ILE A 807 12.61 18.70 -22.48
C ILE A 807 12.85 20.21 -22.41
N GLU A 808 14.09 20.67 -22.59
CA GLU A 808 14.42 22.10 -22.55
C GLU A 808 13.72 22.87 -23.68
N GLN A 809 13.68 22.31 -24.89
CA GLN A 809 13.03 22.95 -26.04
C GLN A 809 11.52 23.10 -25.86
N GLY A 810 10.88 22.12 -25.20
CA GLY A 810 9.44 22.20 -24.86
C GLY A 810 9.07 23.40 -23.98
N ARG A 811 10.03 23.92 -23.19
CA ARG A 811 9.81 25.05 -22.26
C ARG A 811 9.95 26.43 -22.92
N ARG A 812 10.78 26.58 -23.96
CA ARG A 812 11.24 27.89 -24.46
C ARG A 812 10.14 28.82 -24.99
N GLU A 813 9.02 28.29 -25.51
CA GLU A 813 7.95 29.11 -26.13
C GLU A 813 6.76 29.44 -25.20
N TYR A 814 6.79 28.99 -23.94
CA TYR A 814 5.63 29.08 -23.05
C TYR A 814 5.94 29.79 -21.73
N GLN A 815 4.99 30.56 -21.24
CA GLN A 815 5.03 31.08 -19.86
C GLN A 815 4.52 29.99 -18.93
N VAL A 816 5.41 29.44 -18.10
CA VAL A 816 5.07 28.47 -17.06
C VAL A 816 4.97 29.22 -15.73
N GLN A 817 3.78 29.26 -15.15
CA GLN A 817 3.54 29.75 -13.79
C GLN A 817 3.29 28.55 -12.88
N ARG A 818 3.96 28.52 -11.73
CA ARG A 818 3.68 27.57 -10.66
C ARG A 818 2.76 28.26 -9.64
N TYR A 819 1.66 27.63 -9.26
CA TYR A 819 0.80 28.14 -8.20
C TYR A 819 1.36 27.78 -6.83
N LYS A 820 1.31 28.71 -5.87
CA LYS A 820 1.72 28.46 -4.48
C LYS A 820 0.55 28.49 -3.49
N GLY A 821 -0.41 29.39 -3.68
CA GLY A 821 -1.63 29.47 -2.86
C GLY A 821 -2.91 29.55 -3.67
N LEU A 822 -4.03 29.08 -3.10
CA LEU A 822 -5.37 29.13 -3.69
C LEU A 822 -5.85 30.57 -3.91
N GLY A 823 -5.38 31.51 -3.08
CA GLY A 823 -5.68 32.94 -3.19
C GLY A 823 -5.08 33.62 -4.43
N GLU A 824 -4.14 32.99 -5.14
CA GLU A 824 -3.56 33.50 -6.39
C GLU A 824 -4.48 33.27 -7.60
N MET A 825 -5.49 32.41 -7.45
CA MET A 825 -6.45 32.08 -8.49
C MET A 825 -7.65 33.03 -8.43
N THR A 826 -8.17 33.41 -9.59
CA THR A 826 -9.47 34.10 -9.63
C THR A 826 -10.61 33.13 -9.28
N ALA A 827 -11.78 33.65 -8.90
CA ALA A 827 -12.94 32.81 -8.57
C ALA A 827 -13.34 31.86 -9.72
N ALA A 828 -13.24 32.31 -10.98
CA ALA A 828 -13.51 31.49 -12.15
C ALA A 828 -12.45 30.37 -12.32
N GLN A 829 -11.17 30.71 -12.15
CA GLN A 829 -10.09 29.71 -12.23
C GLN A 829 -10.21 28.66 -11.14
N LEU A 830 -10.55 29.06 -9.91
CA LEU A 830 -10.74 28.15 -8.79
C LEU A 830 -11.94 27.22 -9.03
N TRP A 831 -13.02 27.74 -9.61
CA TRP A 831 -14.16 26.95 -10.04
C TRP A 831 -13.75 25.89 -11.07
N GLU A 832 -13.24 26.32 -12.23
CA GLU A 832 -12.94 25.46 -13.38
C GLU A 832 -11.92 24.36 -13.07
N THR A 833 -10.98 24.63 -12.16
CA THR A 833 -9.88 23.70 -11.87
C THR A 833 -10.12 22.82 -10.65
N THR A 834 -10.78 23.33 -9.60
CA THR A 834 -10.73 22.72 -8.26
C THR A 834 -12.11 22.47 -7.65
N MET A 835 -13.15 23.22 -8.05
CA MET A 835 -14.48 23.11 -7.43
C MET A 835 -15.55 22.51 -8.34
N ASP A 836 -15.41 22.62 -9.66
CA ASP A 836 -16.35 22.09 -10.64
C ASP A 836 -16.37 20.54 -10.61
N PRO A 837 -17.52 19.90 -10.29
CA PRO A 837 -17.63 18.44 -10.27
C PRO A 837 -17.25 17.74 -11.58
N GLU A 838 -17.34 18.40 -12.73
CA GLU A 838 -17.03 17.79 -14.03
C GLU A 838 -15.51 17.72 -14.31
N HIS A 839 -14.75 18.68 -13.78
CA HIS A 839 -13.32 18.83 -14.11
C HIS A 839 -12.38 18.57 -12.94
N ARG A 840 -12.85 18.71 -11.69
CA ARG A 840 -12.00 18.59 -10.51
C ARG A 840 -11.55 17.17 -10.25
N THR A 841 -10.41 17.05 -9.57
CA THR A 841 -9.96 15.80 -8.95
C THR A 841 -9.99 15.93 -7.43
N LEU A 842 -10.63 14.98 -6.75
CA LEU A 842 -10.65 14.90 -5.29
C LEU A 842 -9.91 13.64 -4.85
N LEU A 843 -8.99 13.80 -3.90
CA LEU A 843 -8.35 12.67 -3.23
C LEU A 843 -9.25 12.22 -2.09
N THR A 844 -9.72 10.98 -2.11
CA THR A 844 -10.52 10.42 -1.01
C THR A 844 -9.60 10.03 0.14
N VAL A 845 -9.90 10.51 1.35
CA VAL A 845 -9.14 10.10 2.54
C VAL A 845 -9.66 8.73 2.97
N LYS A 846 -8.76 7.74 3.01
CA LYS A 846 -9.05 6.38 3.45
C LYS A 846 -8.33 6.07 4.75
N LEU A 847 -8.87 5.10 5.47
CA LEU A 847 -8.25 4.58 6.68
C LEU A 847 -7.91 3.10 6.45
N GLU A 848 -6.69 2.85 5.99
CA GLU A 848 -6.22 1.53 5.60
C GLU A 848 -5.58 0.78 6.79
N ASP A 849 -4.68 1.43 7.53
CA ASP A 849 -4.10 0.89 8.77
C ASP A 849 -4.32 1.86 9.95
N ILE A 850 -5.18 1.46 10.89
CA ILE A 850 -5.50 2.27 12.07
C ILE A 850 -4.30 2.35 13.02
N ALA A 851 -3.52 1.27 13.19
CA ALA A 851 -2.44 1.20 14.16
C ALA A 851 -1.20 1.98 13.69
N GLU A 852 -0.90 1.97 12.39
CA GLU A 852 0.15 2.82 11.84
C GLU A 852 -0.26 4.29 11.92
N THR A 853 -1.47 4.58 11.47
CA THR A 853 -2.03 5.93 11.48
C THR A 853 -2.03 6.50 12.90
N GLU A 854 -2.37 5.69 13.89
CA GLU A 854 -2.26 6.00 15.32
C GLU A 854 -0.82 6.40 15.70
N THR A 855 0.16 5.59 15.30
CA THR A 855 1.58 5.83 15.60
C THR A 855 2.10 7.09 14.92
N ILE A 856 1.71 7.32 13.66
CA ILE A 856 2.07 8.51 12.89
C ILE A 856 1.49 9.77 13.55
N PHE A 857 0.18 9.79 13.85
CA PHE A 857 -0.44 10.93 14.50
C PHE A 857 0.14 11.17 15.89
N THR A 858 0.38 10.13 16.69
CA THR A 858 1.04 10.29 17.99
C THR A 858 2.47 10.81 17.85
N THR A 859 3.24 10.36 16.86
CA THR A 859 4.63 10.82 16.66
C THR A 859 4.66 12.28 16.19
N LEU A 860 3.87 12.61 15.15
CA LEU A 860 3.86 13.93 14.53
C LEU A 860 3.10 14.97 15.34
N MET A 861 2.02 14.58 16.01
CA MET A 861 1.11 15.50 16.70
C MET A 861 1.22 15.39 18.23
N GLY A 862 1.85 14.35 18.79
CA GLY A 862 2.02 14.13 20.23
C GLY A 862 3.14 14.95 20.87
N GLU A 863 3.63 14.56 22.05
CA GLU A 863 4.56 15.40 22.85
C GLU A 863 6.05 15.10 22.62
N ASP A 864 6.38 13.97 22.00
CA ASP A 864 7.77 13.57 21.78
C ASP A 864 8.43 14.36 20.66
N VAL A 865 9.31 15.27 21.09
CA VAL A 865 10.10 16.11 20.21
C VAL A 865 11.20 15.30 19.51
N GLU A 866 11.77 14.29 20.18
CA GLU A 866 12.90 13.53 19.66
C GLU A 866 12.44 12.50 18.62
N ALA A 867 11.36 11.76 18.89
CA ALA A 867 10.78 10.85 17.91
C ALA A 867 10.29 11.61 16.66
N ARG A 868 9.67 12.79 16.85
CA ARG A 868 9.28 13.65 15.73
C ARG A 868 10.49 14.14 14.96
N ARG A 869 11.55 14.60 15.64
CA ARG A 869 12.78 15.06 14.97
C ARG A 869 13.37 13.92 14.15
N LYS A 870 13.51 12.74 14.74
CA LYS A 870 14.02 11.56 14.04
C LYS A 870 13.14 11.20 12.84
N PHE A 871 11.81 11.20 13.00
CA PHE A 871 10.89 10.99 11.89
C PHE A 871 11.12 12.02 10.78
N ILE A 872 11.26 13.30 11.12
CA ILE A 872 11.55 14.35 10.14
C ILE A 872 12.91 14.11 9.47
N GLU A 873 13.96 13.76 10.22
CA GLU A 873 15.31 13.51 9.68
C GLU A 873 15.34 12.29 8.75
N ASP A 874 14.69 11.20 9.14
CA ASP A 874 14.60 9.95 8.38
C ASP A 874 13.81 10.15 7.08
N ASN A 875 12.80 11.03 7.07
CA ASN A 875 11.94 11.30 5.91
C ASN A 875 12.26 12.62 5.19
N ALA A 876 13.28 13.37 5.62
CA ALA A 876 13.58 14.71 5.10
C ALA A 876 13.89 14.71 3.59
N LEU A 877 14.49 13.63 3.11
CA LEU A 877 14.88 13.47 1.70
C LEU A 877 13.76 12.92 0.82
N ASP A 878 12.70 12.36 1.41
CA ASP A 878 11.50 11.92 0.68
C ASP A 878 10.59 13.09 0.30
N VAL A 879 10.82 14.27 0.89
CA VAL A 879 10.04 15.47 0.60
C VAL A 879 10.49 16.08 -0.73
N LYS A 880 9.80 15.71 -1.80
CA LYS A 880 10.02 16.23 -3.16
C LYS A 880 9.63 17.71 -3.35
N ASN A 881 8.82 18.26 -2.44
CA ASN A 881 8.21 19.59 -2.54
C ASN A 881 8.49 20.46 -1.29
N LEU A 882 9.75 20.62 -0.90
CA LEU A 882 10.13 21.71 0.00
C LEU A 882 10.32 22.99 -0.82
N ASP A 883 9.54 24.02 -0.52
CA ASP A 883 9.85 25.39 -0.94
C ASP A 883 11.12 25.78 -0.15
N ILE A 884 12.27 25.80 -0.83
CA ILE A 884 13.50 26.43 -0.33
C ILE A 884 13.53 27.87 -0.84
#